data_AF-A0A8C7TBC6-F1
#
_entry.id   AF-A0A8C7TBC6-F1
#
_cell.length_a   1.000
_cell.length_b   1.000
_cell.length_c   1.000
_cell.angle_alpha   90.00
_cell.angle_beta   90.00
_cell.angle_gamma   90.00
#
_symmetry.space_group_name_H-M   'P 1'
#
loop_
_entity.id
_entity.type
_entity.pdbx_description
1 polymer ?
#
loop_
_entity_poly.entity_id
_entity_poly.type
_entity_poly.pdbx_seq_one_letter_code
_entity_poly.pdbx_strand_id
1 'polypeptide(L)'
;MWIYYCSRLLTRLCLLPDVCKTFGSGVVQMFNGTVFYVHSTCPFTLTRFTHNRVDCDITVRRGENGLLEYVEINVNKIQTRILYNGTIFVEQRMVSLPYDHTYQHVFQYGTNTKLRSTVLPLSVIWSSVGVGIDSLWVKLEQELVPGMTGLCGRPDIPGQLPYKHIFYTSSKYIHKYIILCQENIYGYEKELYVGCAFYKEIAHRCQTSYAWRTLTHCRNCPGELHFEEQGDAFVPTCSNPAPRTNDQDITSTCVCPQGQVLNDRAEGHYCVSESACPCVYAGRNYAPKEERRTKCQTCMCYNGKWICSQNSCPSRCVIEGQFVTTFDGKQYTLPGKCSYMASKGFNWTITIHFSETTSSIQNVFLQIYQVRVVCLFSHNSVQFEKEEIRELHQSDNAMVFWQSSMYVQVLTSFGMKIQVQTSPDLQLYITLPQSEVGMPEGLCGNYNTDTTDDFTTSSGIVENAAEPFALSWSVGDCPVNIPKVCINTDNEIFADEKCHTLRDSSGIFAKCYDHVPTDNYHKACIQRTCTCGTGLQQCLCVALANYAKACANQGITVGDWRRATNCTVPCENNQRFDYEMQACNSTCLSLSRPDPRCGVEDAPVEGCGCLEGTHLTGGLTCTPKAQCPCHHQRGVTPPGPVAIDGRQCKCEDGELLCSEDCGCTQGKVCVHCSQFAIDTAQKTCASLSKPISAVQNCTSGCYCPGGQLEDHRGVCVTVDNCTCQYSGKVFKAGQSVKTNCRTCTCRHAQWSCVDEPCPGTCLVYGNGHYQTFDSKWYRYDGNCQYTLVEDGCGREAGSFSVKVESVPCCDEALTCSRTIVLDLLGNVTLTLNEMKVTRRLQGGWASLEAEPLYSTHTVGLYIMISHLLNCMCYIIM
;
A
#
# COMPACT_ATOMS: atom_id res chain seq x y z
N MET A 1 14.12 79.07 -2.21
CA MET A 1 14.48 78.05 -3.23
C MET A 1 13.25 77.57 -3.99
N TRP A 2 12.21 77.07 -3.31
CA TRP A 2 10.96 76.62 -3.93
C TRP A 2 10.22 77.70 -4.75
N ILE A 3 10.05 78.92 -4.22
CA ILE A 3 9.40 80.03 -4.98
C ILE A 3 10.12 80.34 -6.31
N TYR A 4 11.45 80.15 -6.39
CA TYR A 4 12.24 80.31 -7.61
C TYR A 4 12.03 79.17 -8.62
N TYR A 5 11.73 77.95 -8.17
CA TYR A 5 11.39 76.83 -9.06
C TYR A 5 9.98 76.95 -9.63
N CYS A 6 9.04 77.52 -8.88
CA CYS A 6 7.67 77.77 -9.35
C CYS A 6 7.60 78.64 -10.60
N SER A 7 8.52 79.60 -10.80
CA SER A 7 8.54 80.43 -12.01
C SER A 7 9.19 79.78 -13.23
N ARG A 8 10.07 78.76 -13.05
CA ARG A 8 10.82 78.11 -14.14
C ARG A 8 10.08 76.96 -14.84
N LEU A 9 9.11 76.32 -14.19
CA LEU A 9 8.42 75.12 -14.70
C LEU A 9 7.14 75.42 -15.51
N LEU A 10 6.61 76.65 -15.45
CA LEU A 10 5.31 77.01 -16.02
C LEU A 10 5.46 77.60 -17.43
N THR A 11 5.54 76.77 -18.48
CA THR A 11 5.58 77.25 -19.89
C THR A 11 4.40 76.79 -20.76
N ARG A 12 3.68 75.70 -20.42
CA ARG A 12 2.43 75.24 -21.07
C ARG A 12 1.54 74.49 -20.07
N LEU A 13 0.22 74.66 -20.11
CA LEU A 13 -0.75 74.00 -19.21
C LEU A 13 -1.87 73.35 -20.04
N CYS A 14 -2.18 72.07 -19.77
CA CYS A 14 -3.37 71.38 -20.29
C CYS A 14 -4.45 71.22 -19.20
N LEU A 15 -5.73 71.40 -19.57
CA LEU A 15 -6.88 71.11 -18.71
C LEU A 15 -7.30 69.64 -18.90
N LEU A 16 -7.47 68.92 -17.80
CA LEU A 16 -8.11 67.60 -17.75
C LEU A 16 -9.55 67.80 -17.22
N PRO A 17 -10.58 67.79 -18.08
CA PRO A 17 -11.97 67.76 -17.63
C PRO A 17 -12.26 66.45 -16.85
N ASP A 18 -13.22 66.50 -15.93
CA ASP A 18 -13.81 65.34 -15.22
C ASP A 18 -12.96 64.69 -14.09
N VAL A 19 -11.97 65.42 -13.57
CA VAL A 19 -11.23 65.03 -12.35
C VAL A 19 -11.22 66.15 -11.32
N CYS A 20 -11.79 65.88 -10.14
CA CYS A 20 -11.64 66.74 -8.97
C CYS A 20 -10.40 66.33 -8.17
N LYS A 21 -9.59 67.29 -7.74
CA LYS A 21 -8.35 67.00 -6.99
C LYS A 21 -8.23 67.91 -5.78
N THR A 22 -7.60 67.41 -4.72
CA THR A 22 -7.05 68.20 -3.62
C THR A 22 -5.63 67.74 -3.37
N PHE A 23 -4.68 68.66 -3.29
CA PHE A 23 -3.25 68.33 -3.18
C PHE A 23 -2.48 69.44 -2.48
N GLY A 24 -1.27 69.11 -2.03
CA GLY A 24 -0.44 70.03 -1.25
C GLY A 24 -1.13 70.41 0.06
N SER A 25 -1.01 71.66 0.51
CA SER A 25 -1.53 72.13 1.80
C SER A 25 -2.98 72.64 1.78
N GLY A 26 -3.57 72.79 0.59
CA GLY A 26 -4.91 73.37 0.48
C GLY A 26 -5.42 73.63 -0.94
N VAL A 27 -4.67 73.23 -1.97
CA VAL A 27 -5.07 73.50 -3.37
C VAL A 27 -6.17 72.51 -3.78
N VAL A 28 -7.28 73.03 -4.30
CA VAL A 28 -8.41 72.24 -4.78
C VAL A 28 -8.70 72.58 -6.24
N GLN A 29 -8.89 71.55 -7.07
CA GLN A 29 -9.41 71.63 -8.42
C GLN A 29 -10.82 71.04 -8.47
N MET A 30 -11.79 71.78 -8.99
CA MET A 30 -13.15 71.31 -9.29
C MET A 30 -13.20 70.43 -10.55
N PHE A 31 -14.30 69.68 -10.74
CA PHE A 31 -14.53 68.89 -11.96
C PHE A 31 -14.54 69.71 -13.26
N ASN A 32 -14.86 71.01 -13.19
CA ASN A 32 -14.82 71.93 -14.34
C ASN A 32 -13.41 72.51 -14.63
N GLY A 33 -12.38 72.09 -13.88
CA GLY A 33 -11.00 72.57 -14.02
C GLY A 33 -10.68 73.86 -13.27
N THR A 34 -11.64 74.45 -12.55
CA THR A 34 -11.38 75.64 -11.71
C THR A 34 -10.53 75.28 -10.50
N VAL A 35 -9.45 76.02 -10.30
CA VAL A 35 -8.53 75.86 -9.15
C VAL A 35 -8.64 77.01 -8.16
N PHE A 36 -8.53 76.72 -6.86
CA PHE A 36 -8.53 77.67 -5.74
C PHE A 36 -7.82 77.06 -4.52
N TYR A 37 -7.54 77.88 -3.51
CA TYR A 37 -6.90 77.45 -2.26
C TYR A 37 -7.90 77.52 -1.09
N VAL A 38 -7.84 76.54 -0.20
CA VAL A 38 -8.67 76.45 1.01
C VAL A 38 -7.78 76.38 2.23
N HIS A 39 -7.87 77.39 3.08
CA HIS A 39 -7.14 77.44 4.36
C HIS A 39 -8.04 76.97 5.50
N SER A 40 -8.01 75.66 5.81
CA SER A 40 -8.77 75.09 6.93
C SER A 40 -8.23 73.73 7.38
N THR A 41 -8.23 73.50 8.69
CA THR A 41 -8.00 72.18 9.33
C THR A 41 -9.30 71.50 9.75
N CYS A 42 -10.46 72.15 9.57
CA CYS A 42 -11.76 71.54 9.81
C CYS A 42 -12.06 70.49 8.74
N PRO A 43 -12.86 69.45 9.05
CA PRO A 43 -13.38 68.54 8.03
C PRO A 43 -14.20 69.30 6.98
N PHE A 44 -13.98 69.01 5.70
CA PHE A 44 -14.78 69.54 4.61
C PHE A 44 -15.17 68.46 3.61
N THR A 45 -16.39 68.58 3.07
CA THR A 45 -16.89 67.69 2.02
C THR A 45 -16.27 68.07 0.68
N LEU A 46 -15.45 67.18 0.16
CA LEU A 46 -14.81 67.33 -1.14
C LEU A 46 -15.87 67.20 -2.24
N THR A 47 -16.66 66.13 -2.22
CA THR A 47 -17.83 65.98 -3.10
C THR A 47 -18.90 65.14 -2.43
N ARG A 48 -20.17 65.47 -2.67
CA ARG A 48 -21.33 64.69 -2.26
C ARG A 48 -22.39 64.70 -3.35
N PHE A 49 -22.91 63.53 -3.71
CA PHE A 49 -23.98 63.39 -4.68
C PHE A 49 -24.69 62.05 -4.57
N THR A 50 -25.86 61.97 -5.19
CA THR A 50 -26.63 60.73 -5.33
C THR A 50 -26.78 60.42 -6.82
N HIS A 51 -26.46 59.20 -7.23
CA HIS A 51 -26.67 58.74 -8.60
C HIS A 51 -27.27 57.34 -8.57
N ASN A 52 -28.35 57.10 -9.34
CA ASN A 52 -29.08 55.83 -9.35
C ASN A 52 -29.45 55.30 -7.95
N ARG A 53 -29.87 56.20 -7.04
CA ARG A 53 -30.19 55.92 -5.62
C ARG A 53 -29.00 55.44 -4.76
N VAL A 54 -27.79 55.59 -5.27
CA VAL A 54 -26.55 55.33 -4.52
C VAL A 54 -25.93 56.66 -4.12
N ASP A 55 -25.72 56.83 -2.81
CA ASP A 55 -25.09 58.01 -2.26
C ASP A 55 -23.56 57.86 -2.28
N CYS A 56 -22.89 58.94 -2.66
CA CYS A 56 -21.46 59.13 -2.51
C CYS A 56 -21.18 60.38 -1.68
N ASP A 57 -20.36 60.23 -0.64
CA ASP A 57 -19.84 61.33 0.16
C ASP A 57 -18.34 61.12 0.38
N ILE A 58 -17.54 62.12 0.00
CA ILE A 58 -16.11 62.13 0.25
C ILE A 58 -15.80 63.34 1.12
N THR A 59 -15.40 63.08 2.35
CA THR A 59 -15.05 64.09 3.35
C THR A 59 -13.59 63.96 3.73
N VAL A 60 -12.88 65.08 3.83
CA VAL A 60 -11.45 65.10 4.12
C VAL A 60 -11.13 66.09 5.23
N ARG A 61 -10.06 65.86 5.98
CA ARG A 61 -9.55 66.76 7.03
C ARG A 61 -8.04 66.91 6.92
N ARG A 62 -7.56 68.14 6.97
CA ARG A 62 -6.14 68.47 6.97
C ARG A 62 -5.59 68.59 8.39
N GLY A 63 -4.35 68.18 8.56
CA GLY A 63 -3.56 68.36 9.78
C GLY A 63 -2.86 69.70 9.85
N GLU A 64 -2.17 69.94 10.96
CA GLU A 64 -1.33 71.14 11.14
C GLU A 64 -0.14 71.17 10.19
N ASN A 65 0.31 70.01 9.68
CA ASN A 65 1.37 69.88 8.67
C ASN A 65 0.89 70.17 7.23
N GLY A 66 -0.38 70.55 7.06
CA GLY A 66 -0.98 70.86 5.77
C GLY A 66 -1.41 69.64 4.97
N LEU A 67 -0.94 68.42 5.28
CA LEU A 67 -1.34 67.20 4.61
C LEU A 67 -2.73 66.72 5.09
N LEU A 68 -3.35 65.82 4.33
CA LEU A 68 -4.60 65.20 4.76
C LEU A 68 -4.29 64.14 5.83
N GLU A 69 -4.86 64.32 7.02
CA GLU A 69 -4.74 63.36 8.13
C GLU A 69 -5.83 62.28 8.09
N TYR A 70 -6.94 62.60 7.42
CA TYR A 70 -8.14 61.81 7.43
C TYR A 70 -8.91 61.98 6.13
N VAL A 71 -9.26 60.86 5.52
CA VAL A 71 -10.16 60.81 4.36
C VAL A 71 -11.25 59.77 4.66
N GLU A 72 -12.50 60.17 4.51
CA GLU A 72 -13.66 59.29 4.61
C GLU A 72 -14.36 59.25 3.26
N ILE A 73 -14.48 58.06 2.70
CA ILE A 73 -15.18 57.76 1.45
C ILE A 73 -16.36 56.87 1.81
N ASN A 74 -17.56 57.41 1.65
CA ASN A 74 -18.81 56.68 1.80
C ASN A 74 -19.41 56.42 0.42
N VAL A 75 -19.56 55.15 0.04
CA VAL A 75 -20.25 54.74 -1.18
C VAL A 75 -21.29 53.70 -0.82
N ASN A 76 -22.56 53.97 -1.12
CA ASN A 76 -23.67 53.08 -0.78
C ASN A 76 -23.70 52.69 0.71
N LYS A 77 -23.47 53.66 1.61
CA LYS A 77 -23.36 53.49 3.08
C LYS A 77 -22.14 52.69 3.57
N ILE A 78 -21.29 52.19 2.68
CA ILE A 78 -20.03 51.57 3.06
C ILE A 78 -19.01 52.65 3.33
N GLN A 79 -18.53 52.69 4.57
CA GLN A 79 -17.58 53.69 5.04
C GLN A 79 -16.16 53.15 4.92
N THR A 80 -15.36 53.81 4.09
CA THR A 80 -13.91 53.60 3.96
C THR A 80 -13.17 54.78 4.57
N ARG A 81 -12.37 54.55 5.60
CA ARG A 81 -11.56 55.56 6.28
C ARG A 81 -10.09 55.33 6.03
N ILE A 82 -9.37 56.39 5.68
CA ILE A 82 -7.94 56.38 5.43
C ILE A 82 -7.30 57.35 6.44
N LEU A 83 -6.33 56.85 7.21
CA LEU A 83 -5.62 57.63 8.22
C LEU A 83 -4.29 58.18 7.68
N TYR A 84 -3.70 59.13 8.41
CA TYR A 84 -2.46 59.83 8.05
C TYR A 84 -1.27 58.90 7.75
N ASN A 85 -1.21 57.73 8.37
CA ASN A 85 -0.16 56.73 8.18
C ASN A 85 -0.43 55.78 6.99
N GLY A 86 -1.51 56.00 6.24
CA GLY A 86 -1.92 55.18 5.11
C GLY A 86 -2.73 53.94 5.47
N THR A 87 -3.03 53.69 6.75
CA THR A 87 -3.89 52.58 7.16
C THR A 87 -5.33 52.81 6.68
N ILE A 88 -5.94 51.75 6.14
CA ILE A 88 -7.29 51.76 5.57
C ILE A 88 -8.21 50.92 6.45
N PHE A 89 -9.36 51.48 6.80
CA PHE A 89 -10.44 50.80 7.48
C PHE A 89 -11.67 50.76 6.57
N VAL A 90 -12.29 49.60 6.43
CA VAL A 90 -13.60 49.45 5.78
C VAL A 90 -14.56 48.90 6.83
N GLU A 91 -15.66 49.61 7.09
CA GLU A 91 -16.65 49.24 8.12
C GLU A 91 -16.01 48.94 9.49
N GLN A 92 -15.07 49.80 9.91
CA GLN A 92 -14.31 49.69 11.17
C GLN A 92 -13.29 48.53 11.24
N ARG A 93 -13.10 47.76 10.17
CA ARG A 93 -12.07 46.71 10.09
C ARG A 93 -10.86 47.19 9.31
N MET A 94 -9.67 46.99 9.87
CA MET A 94 -8.43 47.25 9.14
C MET A 94 -8.30 46.25 7.99
N VAL A 95 -7.97 46.72 6.78
CA VAL A 95 -7.86 45.89 5.59
C VAL A 95 -6.44 45.92 5.00
N SER A 96 -6.00 44.80 4.43
CA SER A 96 -4.82 44.73 3.57
C SER A 96 -5.22 44.84 2.10
N LEU A 97 -4.32 45.37 1.27
CA LEU A 97 -4.56 45.50 -0.18
C LEU A 97 -4.03 44.27 -0.93
N PRO A 98 -4.69 43.84 -2.03
CA PRO A 98 -5.98 44.34 -2.51
C PRO A 98 -7.13 43.90 -1.59
N TYR A 99 -8.20 44.71 -1.57
CA TYR A 99 -9.40 44.44 -0.80
C TYR A 99 -10.64 44.52 -1.69
N ASP A 100 -11.39 43.42 -1.73
CA ASP A 100 -12.63 43.28 -2.49
C ASP A 100 -13.85 43.35 -1.56
N HIS A 101 -14.81 44.19 -1.94
CA HIS A 101 -16.12 44.29 -1.32
C HIS A 101 -17.18 44.38 -2.43
N THR A 102 -18.43 44.00 -2.13
CA THR A 102 -19.55 43.97 -3.08
C THR A 102 -19.71 45.26 -3.90
N TYR A 103 -19.38 46.43 -3.31
CA TYR A 103 -19.59 47.76 -3.91
C TYR A 103 -18.30 48.53 -4.27
N GLN A 104 -17.14 48.02 -3.89
CA GLN A 104 -15.87 48.71 -4.06
C GLN A 104 -14.69 47.74 -4.11
N HIS A 105 -13.69 48.07 -4.91
CA HIS A 105 -12.41 47.37 -4.99
C HIS A 105 -11.29 48.36 -4.66
N VAL A 106 -10.47 48.05 -3.64
CA VAL A 106 -9.36 48.90 -3.20
C VAL A 106 -8.04 48.19 -3.47
N PHE A 107 -7.14 48.81 -4.22
CA PHE A 107 -5.90 48.16 -4.67
C PHE A 107 -4.77 49.16 -4.89
N GLN A 108 -3.54 48.64 -4.92
CA GLN A 108 -2.35 49.43 -5.26
C GLN A 108 -2.37 49.79 -6.75
N TYR A 109 -2.09 51.05 -7.08
CA TYR A 109 -2.14 51.61 -8.43
C TYR A 109 -0.92 52.51 -8.67
N GLY A 110 0.18 51.92 -9.14
CA GLY A 110 1.50 52.55 -9.18
C GLY A 110 1.96 52.97 -7.79
N THR A 111 2.39 54.22 -7.63
CA THR A 111 2.73 54.81 -6.32
C THR A 111 1.51 55.22 -5.49
N ASN A 112 0.31 55.05 -6.02
CA ASN A 112 -0.94 55.51 -5.42
C ASN A 112 -1.79 54.31 -4.98
N THR A 113 -2.84 54.56 -4.21
CA THR A 113 -3.89 53.57 -3.93
C THR A 113 -5.18 54.03 -4.61
N LYS A 114 -5.91 53.09 -5.22
CA LYS A 114 -7.15 53.35 -5.95
C LYS A 114 -8.29 52.55 -5.34
N LEU A 115 -9.38 53.26 -5.02
CA LEU A 115 -10.70 52.70 -4.77
C LEU A 115 -11.52 52.87 -6.04
N ARG A 116 -11.93 51.76 -6.65
CA ARG A 116 -12.87 51.73 -7.76
C ARG A 116 -14.24 51.31 -7.24
N SER A 117 -15.26 52.14 -7.46
CA SER A 117 -16.63 51.73 -7.15
C SER A 117 -17.15 50.77 -8.22
N THR A 118 -17.88 49.73 -7.81
CA THR A 118 -18.58 48.82 -8.73
C THR A 118 -20.03 49.25 -8.98
N VAL A 119 -20.53 50.20 -8.19
CA VAL A 119 -21.92 50.69 -8.22
C VAL A 119 -22.06 52.11 -8.75
N LEU A 120 -20.97 52.89 -8.74
CA LEU A 120 -20.89 54.22 -9.32
C LEU A 120 -19.75 54.27 -10.33
N PRO A 121 -19.88 55.00 -11.46
CA PRO A 121 -18.81 55.17 -12.42
C PRO A 121 -17.79 56.21 -11.91
N LEU A 122 -17.18 55.94 -10.76
CA LEU A 122 -16.18 56.78 -10.12
C LEU A 122 -15.02 55.95 -9.56
N SER A 123 -13.85 56.56 -9.54
CA SER A 123 -12.68 56.09 -8.81
C SER A 123 -12.15 57.19 -7.89
N VAL A 124 -11.74 56.82 -6.68
CA VAL A 124 -11.03 57.69 -5.76
C VAL A 124 -9.60 57.20 -5.66
N ILE A 125 -8.63 58.07 -5.89
CA ILE A 125 -7.20 57.71 -5.91
C ILE A 125 -6.47 58.67 -4.99
N TRP A 126 -5.56 58.14 -4.17
CA TRP A 126 -4.77 58.94 -3.22
C TRP A 126 -3.32 58.48 -3.15
N SER A 127 -2.47 59.38 -2.70
CA SER A 127 -1.04 59.16 -2.50
C SER A 127 -0.70 59.37 -1.03
N SER A 128 -0.38 58.27 -0.35
CA SER A 128 0.03 58.28 1.05
C SER A 128 1.54 58.45 1.15
N VAL A 129 1.97 59.39 1.99
CA VAL A 129 3.36 59.61 2.40
C VAL A 129 3.49 59.32 3.89
N GLY A 130 4.70 59.12 4.41
CA GLY A 130 4.89 58.59 5.77
C GLY A 130 4.27 59.42 6.91
N VAL A 131 3.84 60.66 6.64
CA VAL A 131 3.30 61.61 7.63
C VAL A 131 1.91 62.16 7.25
N GLY A 132 1.27 61.64 6.20
CA GLY A 132 -0.05 62.10 5.75
C GLY A 132 -0.39 61.67 4.32
N ILE A 133 -1.52 62.13 3.80
CA ILE A 133 -1.90 61.95 2.39
C ILE A 133 -1.65 63.29 1.67
N ASP A 134 -0.79 63.27 0.65
CA ASP A 134 -0.31 64.49 -0.02
C ASP A 134 -1.22 64.94 -1.18
N SER A 135 -2.00 64.01 -1.72
CA SER A 135 -2.93 64.24 -2.81
C SER A 135 -4.05 63.19 -2.83
N LEU A 136 -5.25 63.65 -3.18
CA LEU A 136 -6.45 62.84 -3.35
C LEU A 136 -7.21 63.37 -4.57
N TRP A 137 -7.67 62.48 -5.44
CA TRP A 137 -8.52 62.86 -6.56
C TRP A 137 -9.64 61.88 -6.83
N VAL A 138 -10.73 62.44 -7.33
CA VAL A 138 -11.93 61.73 -7.73
C VAL A 138 -12.02 61.83 -9.24
N LYS A 139 -11.96 60.69 -9.92
CA LYS A 139 -12.09 60.56 -11.37
C LYS A 139 -13.48 59.99 -11.67
N LEU A 140 -14.23 60.67 -12.52
CA LEU A 140 -15.50 60.15 -13.04
C LEU A 140 -15.21 59.36 -14.33
N GLU A 141 -15.75 58.15 -14.45
CA GLU A 141 -15.64 57.34 -15.67
C GLU A 141 -16.68 57.77 -16.72
N GLN A 142 -17.74 58.47 -16.31
CA GLN A 142 -18.79 59.05 -17.15
C GLN A 142 -19.23 60.40 -16.59
N GLU A 143 -19.78 61.28 -17.43
CA GLU A 143 -20.35 62.54 -16.95
C GLU A 143 -21.58 62.28 -16.07
N LEU A 144 -21.42 62.48 -14.76
CA LEU A 144 -22.50 62.48 -13.78
C LEU A 144 -22.90 63.92 -13.50
N VAL A 145 -24.17 64.36 -13.62
CA VAL A 145 -24.77 65.59 -13.00
C VAL A 145 -26.29 65.66 -13.33
N PRO A 146 -27.21 66.02 -12.39
CA PRO A 146 -27.13 67.15 -11.44
C PRO A 146 -27.28 66.85 -9.94
N GLY A 147 -26.80 67.79 -9.10
CA GLY A 147 -26.89 67.74 -7.62
C GLY A 147 -25.58 67.55 -6.85
N MET A 148 -24.43 67.59 -7.53
CA MET A 148 -23.12 67.50 -6.86
C MET A 148 -22.85 68.73 -6.00
N THR A 149 -22.60 68.51 -4.71
CA THR A 149 -22.29 69.54 -3.71
C THR A 149 -20.91 69.31 -3.11
N GLY A 150 -20.37 70.32 -2.40
CA GLY A 150 -19.01 70.29 -1.86
C GLY A 150 -18.01 71.08 -2.70
N LEU A 151 -16.74 71.03 -2.33
CA LEU A 151 -15.68 71.84 -2.96
C LEU A 151 -15.41 71.49 -4.44
N CYS A 152 -15.77 70.27 -4.87
CA CYS A 152 -15.67 69.81 -6.25
C CYS A 152 -16.88 70.16 -7.13
N GLY A 153 -17.95 70.73 -6.57
CA GLY A 153 -19.25 70.86 -7.24
C GLY A 153 -19.17 71.52 -8.63
N ARG A 154 -20.05 71.12 -9.55
CA ARG A 154 -20.29 71.84 -10.81
C ARG A 154 -21.30 72.95 -10.51
N PRO A 155 -20.96 74.25 -10.64
CA PRO A 155 -21.98 75.29 -10.54
C PRO A 155 -22.98 75.12 -11.70
N ASP A 156 -24.27 75.04 -11.39
CA ASP A 156 -25.35 75.05 -12.37
C ASP A 156 -25.36 76.41 -13.09
N ILE A 157 -24.55 76.54 -14.15
CA ILE A 157 -24.57 77.72 -15.03
C ILE A 157 -25.26 77.31 -16.33
N PRO A 158 -26.49 77.79 -16.62
CA PRO A 158 -27.14 77.52 -17.88
C PRO A 158 -26.36 78.18 -19.02
N GLY A 159 -25.93 77.41 -20.01
CA GLY A 159 -25.51 77.95 -21.32
C GLY A 159 -24.03 77.92 -21.69
N GLN A 160 -23.17 77.13 -21.04
CA GLN A 160 -21.79 76.93 -21.53
C GLN A 160 -21.65 75.60 -22.29
N LEU A 161 -21.32 75.70 -23.59
CA LEU A 161 -21.05 74.58 -24.50
C LEU A 161 -19.93 73.66 -23.97
N PRO A 162 -19.90 72.37 -24.38
CA PRO A 162 -18.89 71.42 -23.92
C PRO A 162 -17.49 71.91 -24.29
N TYR A 163 -16.62 72.01 -23.28
CA TYR A 163 -15.22 72.39 -23.46
C TYR A 163 -14.52 71.32 -24.29
N LYS A 164 -14.35 71.59 -25.59
CA LYS A 164 -13.30 70.95 -26.40
C LYS A 164 -11.95 71.20 -25.73
N HIS A 165 -11.00 70.27 -25.90
CA HIS A 165 -9.59 70.49 -25.54
C HIS A 165 -9.10 71.81 -26.16
N ILE A 166 -8.96 72.86 -25.35
CA ILE A 166 -8.42 74.14 -25.80
C ILE A 166 -7.04 74.31 -25.18
N PHE A 167 -6.02 74.31 -26.06
CA PHE A 167 -4.67 74.74 -25.72
C PHE A 167 -4.66 76.25 -25.50
N TYR A 168 -4.44 76.71 -24.26
CA TYR A 168 -4.27 78.12 -23.97
C TYR A 168 -2.81 78.41 -23.55
N THR A 169 -2.04 79.01 -24.43
CA THR A 169 -0.83 79.76 -24.06
C THR A 169 -1.26 81.14 -23.55
N SER A 170 -1.65 81.26 -22.27
CA SER A 170 -1.96 82.57 -21.69
C SER A 170 -1.19 82.83 -20.39
N SER A 171 -0.49 83.97 -20.33
CA SER A 171 0.22 84.50 -19.15
C SER A 171 -0.66 84.59 -17.89
N LYS A 172 -1.99 84.67 -18.04
CA LYS A 172 -2.96 84.82 -16.95
C LYS A 172 -3.15 83.53 -16.13
N TYR A 173 -3.08 82.36 -16.78
CA TYR A 173 -3.17 81.07 -16.10
C TYR A 173 -1.90 80.76 -15.30
N ILE A 174 -0.73 81.04 -15.87
CA ILE A 174 0.57 80.88 -15.21
C ILE A 174 0.62 81.74 -13.92
N HIS A 175 0.16 82.99 -14.00
CA HIS A 175 0.12 83.88 -12.83
C HIS A 175 -0.76 83.31 -11.69
N LYS A 176 -1.91 82.72 -12.01
CA LYS A 176 -2.80 82.08 -11.02
C LYS A 176 -2.11 80.90 -10.31
N TYR A 177 -1.36 80.07 -11.02
CA TYR A 177 -0.62 78.96 -10.42
C TYR A 177 0.60 79.41 -9.60
N ILE A 178 1.22 80.54 -9.95
CA ILE A 178 2.28 81.14 -9.12
C ILE A 178 1.72 81.60 -7.77
N ILE A 179 0.54 82.23 -7.76
CA ILE A 179 -0.16 82.62 -6.51
C ILE A 179 -0.51 81.37 -5.69
N LEU A 180 -1.11 80.36 -6.32
CA LEU A 180 -1.44 79.09 -5.64
C LEU A 180 -0.18 78.38 -5.10
N CYS A 181 0.95 78.47 -5.80
CA CYS A 181 2.23 77.94 -5.29
C CYS A 181 2.67 78.68 -4.02
N GLN A 182 2.56 80.01 -4.00
CA GLN A 182 2.91 80.81 -2.83
C GLN A 182 1.99 80.46 -1.65
N GLU A 183 0.68 80.42 -1.87
CA GLU A 183 -0.30 80.03 -0.84
C GLU A 183 -0.06 78.60 -0.33
N ASN A 184 0.27 77.67 -1.23
CA ASN A 184 0.56 76.28 -0.87
C ASN A 184 1.81 76.14 0.02
N ILE A 185 2.84 76.96 -0.22
CA ILE A 185 4.13 76.85 0.49
C ILE A 185 4.15 77.71 1.75
N TYR A 186 3.36 78.77 1.81
CA TYR A 186 3.36 79.73 2.92
C TYR A 186 2.96 79.04 4.24
N GLY A 187 3.87 79.07 5.22
CA GLY A 187 3.72 78.37 6.51
C GLY A 187 4.11 76.89 6.48
N TYR A 188 4.49 76.36 5.32
CA TYR A 188 4.87 74.96 5.07
C TYR A 188 6.24 74.85 4.37
N GLU A 189 7.11 75.85 4.53
CA GLU A 189 8.37 75.95 3.77
C GLU A 189 9.35 74.80 4.05
N LYS A 190 9.19 74.13 5.19
CA LYS A 190 9.98 72.96 5.62
C LYS A 190 9.32 71.62 5.26
N GLU A 191 8.05 71.63 4.87
CA GLU A 191 7.29 70.41 4.56
C GLU A 191 7.51 69.98 3.10
N LEU A 192 8.49 69.11 2.89
CA LEU A 192 8.88 68.63 1.57
C LEU A 192 7.68 68.05 0.78
N TYR A 193 6.82 67.28 1.43
CA TYR A 193 5.67 66.62 0.79
C TYR A 193 4.62 67.61 0.27
N VAL A 194 4.39 68.73 0.97
CA VAL A 194 3.48 69.80 0.53
C VAL A 194 3.98 70.44 -0.77
N GLY A 195 5.29 70.71 -0.85
CA GLY A 195 5.92 71.17 -2.08
C GLY A 195 5.79 70.14 -3.19
N CYS A 196 6.20 68.90 -2.91
CA CYS A 196 6.26 67.83 -3.91
C CYS A 196 4.91 67.51 -4.55
N ALA A 197 3.82 67.48 -3.77
CA ALA A 197 2.48 67.27 -4.31
C ALA A 197 2.08 68.37 -5.31
N PHE A 198 2.42 69.63 -5.02
CA PHE A 198 2.16 70.75 -5.92
C PHE A 198 2.96 70.63 -7.22
N TYR A 199 4.27 70.39 -7.14
CA TYR A 199 5.11 70.25 -8.35
C TYR A 199 4.75 69.02 -9.18
N LYS A 200 4.39 67.90 -8.54
CA LYS A 200 3.88 66.69 -9.22
C LYS A 200 2.69 67.04 -10.09
N GLU A 201 1.73 67.79 -9.56
CA GLU A 201 0.54 68.18 -10.32
C GLU A 201 0.85 69.15 -11.47
N ILE A 202 1.79 70.09 -11.27
CA ILE A 202 2.25 70.98 -12.35
C ILE A 202 2.94 70.17 -13.45
N ALA A 203 3.86 69.28 -13.09
CA ALA A 203 4.59 68.44 -14.04
C ALA A 203 3.64 67.57 -14.88
N HIS A 204 2.64 66.96 -14.23
CA HIS A 204 1.61 66.16 -14.90
C HIS A 204 0.82 66.97 -15.95
N ARG A 205 0.52 68.25 -15.68
CA ARG A 205 -0.22 69.13 -16.61
C ARG A 205 0.60 69.70 -17.74
N CYS A 206 1.91 69.83 -17.55
CA CYS A 206 2.79 70.44 -18.54
C CYS A 206 3.27 69.42 -19.60
N GLN A 207 3.03 68.11 -19.41
CA GLN A 207 3.60 67.02 -20.24
C GLN A 207 5.12 67.17 -20.46
N THR A 208 5.81 67.81 -19.50
CA THR A 208 7.24 68.13 -19.63
C THR A 208 8.09 66.99 -19.10
N SER A 209 9.04 66.51 -19.90
CA SER A 209 10.04 65.49 -19.50
C SER A 209 11.22 66.07 -18.69
N TYR A 210 11.12 67.31 -18.19
CA TYR A 210 12.22 67.92 -17.44
C TYR A 210 12.37 67.25 -16.08
N ALA A 211 13.63 67.07 -15.64
CA ALA A 211 14.03 66.47 -14.37
C ALA A 211 13.66 67.34 -13.15
N TRP A 212 12.37 67.67 -13.00
CA TRP A 212 11.85 68.51 -11.93
C TRP A 212 12.12 67.86 -10.57
N ARG A 213 12.05 66.53 -10.48
CA ARG A 213 12.37 65.75 -9.27
C ARG A 213 13.82 65.92 -8.81
N THR A 214 14.75 66.03 -9.75
CA THR A 214 16.18 66.31 -9.47
C THR A 214 16.37 67.72 -8.92
N LEU A 215 15.58 68.69 -9.40
CA LEU A 215 15.65 70.09 -8.96
C LEU A 215 14.95 70.33 -7.62
N THR A 216 13.89 69.56 -7.31
CA THR A 216 13.07 69.73 -6.11
C THR A 216 13.42 68.75 -4.98
N HIS A 217 14.28 67.77 -5.22
CA HIS A 217 14.57 66.67 -4.28
C HIS A 217 13.31 65.89 -3.84
N CYS A 218 12.28 65.85 -4.70
CA CYS A 218 11.04 65.13 -4.42
C CYS A 218 11.22 63.61 -4.62
N ARG A 219 10.79 62.87 -3.58
CA ARG A 219 10.95 61.42 -3.32
C ARG A 219 11.36 60.56 -4.54
N ASN A 220 12.43 59.81 -4.33
CA ASN A 220 12.85 58.67 -5.16
C ASN A 220 12.11 57.39 -4.72
N CYS A 221 11.95 56.45 -5.64
CA CYS A 221 11.43 55.12 -5.33
C CYS A 221 12.31 54.41 -4.29
N PRO A 222 11.73 53.51 -3.47
CA PRO A 222 12.51 52.75 -2.50
C PRO A 222 13.40 51.71 -3.18
N GLY A 223 14.57 51.46 -2.60
CA GLY A 223 15.49 50.41 -3.05
C GLY A 223 16.05 50.65 -4.45
N GLU A 224 15.97 49.63 -5.31
CA GLU A 224 16.52 49.62 -6.68
C GLU A 224 15.52 50.09 -7.74
N LEU A 225 14.29 50.39 -7.32
CA LEU A 225 13.25 50.83 -8.23
C LEU A 225 13.57 52.21 -8.80
N HIS A 226 13.27 52.42 -10.07
CA HIS A 226 13.33 53.73 -10.71
C HIS A 226 11.93 54.30 -10.91
N PHE A 227 11.85 55.63 -10.84
CA PHE A 227 10.57 56.32 -10.94
C PHE A 227 10.20 56.58 -12.41
N GLU A 228 8.95 56.29 -12.76
CA GLU A 228 8.36 56.65 -14.05
C GLU A 228 7.10 57.50 -13.86
N GLU A 229 7.05 58.66 -14.52
CA GLU A 229 5.92 59.60 -14.39
C GLU A 229 4.68 59.13 -15.16
N GLN A 230 4.89 58.38 -16.24
CA GLN A 230 3.88 57.72 -17.05
C GLN A 230 4.35 56.28 -17.30
N GLY A 231 4.09 55.40 -16.34
CA GLY A 231 4.37 53.97 -16.47
C GLY A 231 3.16 53.14 -16.09
N ASP A 232 3.27 51.82 -16.26
CA ASP A 232 2.21 50.90 -15.93
C ASP A 232 1.91 50.91 -14.43
N ALA A 233 0.62 50.99 -14.08
CA ALA A 233 0.18 50.94 -12.68
C ALA A 233 0.45 49.60 -12.01
N PHE A 234 0.61 48.53 -12.79
CA PHE A 234 0.87 47.17 -12.33
C PHE A 234 2.27 46.75 -12.78
N VAL A 235 3.21 46.83 -11.86
CA VAL A 235 4.62 46.54 -12.16
C VAL A 235 4.86 45.02 -12.23
N PRO A 236 5.69 44.53 -13.16
CA PRO A 236 6.08 43.12 -13.20
C PRO A 236 6.73 42.66 -11.89
N THR A 237 6.27 41.54 -11.36
CA THR A 237 6.82 40.92 -10.13
C THR A 237 7.20 39.47 -10.35
N CYS A 238 7.93 38.87 -9.41
CA CYS A 238 8.24 37.44 -9.47
C CYS A 238 6.99 36.54 -9.37
N SER A 239 5.93 36.98 -8.69
CA SER A 239 4.66 36.26 -8.69
C SER A 239 3.83 36.47 -9.96
N ASN A 240 3.94 37.65 -10.59
CA ASN A 240 3.26 37.99 -11.82
C ASN A 240 4.21 38.74 -12.80
N PRO A 241 5.03 38.01 -13.57
CA PRO A 241 6.05 38.63 -14.44
C PRO A 241 5.47 39.38 -15.64
N ALA A 242 4.22 39.09 -16.01
CA ALA A 242 3.54 39.68 -17.15
C ALA A 242 2.12 40.12 -16.73
N PRO A 243 2.00 41.19 -15.91
CA PRO A 243 0.70 41.71 -15.53
C PRO A 243 -0.04 42.19 -16.77
N ARG A 244 -1.35 41.95 -16.83
CA ARG A 244 -2.18 42.49 -17.92
C ARG A 244 -2.29 43.99 -17.72
N THR A 245 -1.71 44.75 -18.63
CA THR A 245 -1.82 46.22 -18.65
C THR A 245 -2.73 46.63 -19.80
N ASN A 246 -3.58 47.63 -19.54
CA ASN A 246 -4.45 48.25 -20.52
C ASN A 246 -3.95 49.69 -20.69
N ASP A 247 -4.03 50.30 -21.89
CA ASP A 247 -3.51 51.66 -22.14
C ASP A 247 -4.10 52.75 -21.22
N GLN A 248 -5.20 52.43 -20.51
CA GLN A 248 -5.86 53.31 -19.54
C GLN A 248 -5.27 53.23 -18.11
N ASP A 249 -4.38 52.29 -17.83
CA ASP A 249 -3.77 52.05 -16.52
C ASP A 249 -2.35 52.62 -16.39
N ILE A 250 -2.14 53.79 -16.99
CA ILE A 250 -0.89 54.54 -16.88
C ILE A 250 -0.96 55.52 -15.71
N THR A 251 0.04 55.48 -14.83
CA THR A 251 0.15 56.38 -13.67
C THR A 251 1.61 56.61 -13.26
N SER A 252 1.82 57.44 -12.23
CA SER A 252 3.12 57.57 -11.61
C SER A 252 3.47 56.27 -10.89
N THR A 253 4.57 55.62 -11.26
CA THR A 253 4.92 54.28 -10.77
C THR A 253 6.41 54.16 -10.42
N CYS A 254 6.75 53.10 -9.69
CA CYS A 254 8.11 52.72 -9.34
C CYS A 254 8.36 51.33 -9.90
N VAL A 255 9.18 51.24 -10.95
CA VAL A 255 9.41 50.02 -11.73
C VAL A 255 10.85 49.57 -11.61
N CYS A 256 11.10 48.30 -11.90
CA CYS A 256 12.46 47.78 -12.02
C CYS A 256 13.09 48.17 -13.35
N PRO A 257 14.43 48.23 -13.42
CA PRO A 257 15.15 48.42 -14.68
C PRO A 257 14.70 47.45 -15.78
N GLN A 258 14.87 47.86 -17.04
CA GLN A 258 14.43 47.08 -18.19
C GLN A 258 14.98 45.63 -18.14
N GLY A 259 14.08 44.64 -18.26
CA GLY A 259 14.43 43.21 -18.22
C GLY A 259 14.49 42.60 -16.82
N GLN A 260 14.14 43.36 -15.77
CA GLN A 260 14.02 42.88 -14.39
C GLN A 260 12.58 43.02 -13.88
N VAL A 261 12.27 42.25 -12.84
CA VAL A 261 10.99 42.24 -12.13
C VAL A 261 11.21 42.49 -10.65
N LEU A 262 10.21 43.03 -9.96
CA LEU A 262 10.25 43.25 -8.52
C LEU A 262 10.14 41.91 -7.79
N ASN A 263 11.07 41.63 -6.89
CA ASN A 263 10.99 40.45 -6.03
C ASN A 263 9.98 40.67 -4.89
N ASP A 264 8.71 40.39 -5.16
CA ASP A 264 7.59 40.48 -4.21
C ASP A 264 7.50 39.30 -3.23
N ARG A 265 8.49 38.42 -3.23
CA ARG A 265 8.60 37.24 -2.36
C ARG A 265 9.69 37.38 -1.29
N ALA A 266 10.41 38.51 -1.29
CA ALA A 266 11.42 38.85 -0.30
C ALA A 266 11.09 40.17 0.38
N GLU A 267 11.58 40.37 1.60
CA GLU A 267 11.48 41.68 2.25
C GLU A 267 12.38 42.70 1.55
N GLY A 268 11.83 43.86 1.18
CA GLY A 268 12.56 44.94 0.51
C GLY A 268 12.05 45.25 -0.89
N HIS A 269 12.78 46.12 -1.61
CA HIS A 269 12.45 46.57 -2.97
C HIS A 269 13.64 46.29 -3.90
N TYR A 270 13.89 44.99 -4.13
CA TYR A 270 14.99 44.49 -4.95
C TYR A 270 14.50 44.04 -6.32
N CYS A 271 15.28 44.33 -7.35
CA CYS A 271 14.98 43.97 -8.72
C CYS A 271 15.83 42.77 -9.15
N VAL A 272 15.17 41.75 -9.70
CA VAL A 272 15.83 40.51 -10.14
C VAL A 272 15.42 40.17 -11.57
N SER A 273 16.28 39.46 -12.29
CA SER A 273 15.86 38.87 -13.56
C SER A 273 14.75 37.84 -13.33
N GLU A 274 13.85 37.61 -14.29
CA GLU A 274 12.80 36.59 -14.16
C GLU A 274 13.39 35.20 -13.84
N SER A 275 14.55 34.87 -14.42
CA SER A 275 15.25 33.61 -14.15
C SER A 275 15.78 33.47 -12.72
N ALA A 276 15.92 34.59 -12.01
CA ALA A 276 16.38 34.65 -10.62
C ALA A 276 15.21 34.71 -9.62
N CYS A 277 13.96 34.64 -10.09
CA CYS A 277 12.80 34.66 -9.20
C CYS A 277 12.72 33.41 -8.33
N PRO A 278 12.63 33.56 -6.99
CA PRO A 278 12.47 32.44 -6.08
C PRO A 278 11.06 31.88 -6.17
N CYS A 279 10.87 30.60 -5.83
CA CYS A 279 9.56 29.97 -5.74
C CYS A 279 9.09 29.92 -4.28
N VAL A 280 7.78 30.00 -4.06
CA VAL A 280 7.20 29.86 -2.71
C VAL A 280 6.45 28.54 -2.65
N TYR A 281 6.62 27.81 -1.55
CA TYR A 281 5.75 26.71 -1.19
C TYR A 281 5.67 26.58 0.32
N ALA A 282 4.47 26.35 0.86
CA ALA A 282 4.21 26.23 2.31
C ALA A 282 4.82 27.36 3.18
N GLY A 283 4.91 28.57 2.62
CA GLY A 283 5.47 29.74 3.31
C GLY A 283 7.00 29.83 3.28
N ARG A 284 7.72 28.90 2.65
CA ARG A 284 9.17 28.97 2.43
C ARG A 284 9.53 29.41 1.01
N ASN A 285 10.65 30.11 0.92
CA ASN A 285 11.27 30.55 -0.33
C ASN A 285 12.32 29.53 -0.78
N TYR A 286 12.24 29.12 -2.04
CA TYR A 286 13.18 28.25 -2.71
C TYR A 286 13.95 29.05 -3.76
N ALA A 287 15.27 28.90 -3.77
CA ALA A 287 16.11 29.53 -4.76
C ALA A 287 15.82 28.99 -6.17
N PRO A 288 16.11 29.75 -7.23
CA PRO A 288 16.03 29.24 -8.60
C PRO A 288 16.86 27.97 -8.77
N LYS A 289 16.30 26.97 -9.46
CA LYS A 289 16.84 25.62 -9.66
C LYS A 289 16.91 24.75 -8.41
N GLU A 290 16.49 25.24 -7.25
CA GLU A 290 16.34 24.39 -6.07
C GLU A 290 15.20 23.39 -6.29
N GLU A 291 15.41 22.16 -5.80
CA GLU A 291 14.49 21.06 -5.98
C GLU A 291 13.84 20.67 -4.65
N ARG A 292 12.53 20.43 -4.69
CA ARG A 292 11.79 19.72 -3.65
C ARG A 292 11.51 18.31 -4.13
N ARG A 293 11.99 17.31 -3.40
CA ARG A 293 11.80 15.89 -3.70
C ARG A 293 10.95 15.22 -2.61
N THR A 294 9.95 14.45 -3.02
CA THR A 294 9.23 13.48 -2.18
C THR A 294 9.27 12.11 -2.83
N LYS A 295 8.82 11.07 -2.12
CA LYS A 295 8.60 9.73 -2.70
C LYS A 295 7.68 9.73 -3.92
N CYS A 296 6.84 10.74 -4.07
CA CYS A 296 5.78 10.77 -5.07
C CYS A 296 5.99 11.78 -6.19
N GLN A 297 6.73 12.85 -5.93
CA GLN A 297 6.89 13.95 -6.87
C GLN A 297 8.21 14.67 -6.66
N THR A 298 8.84 15.08 -7.76
CA THR A 298 9.97 16.02 -7.74
C THR A 298 9.54 17.31 -8.42
N CYS A 299 9.76 18.43 -7.76
CA CYS A 299 9.46 19.77 -8.27
C CYS A 299 10.73 20.62 -8.26
N MET A 300 11.02 21.29 -9.36
CA MET A 300 12.13 22.23 -9.47
C MET A 300 11.60 23.65 -9.60
N CYS A 301 12.21 24.58 -8.89
CA CYS A 301 11.91 26.00 -9.04
C CYS A 301 12.53 26.56 -10.33
N TYR A 302 11.70 27.08 -11.23
CA TYR A 302 12.14 27.68 -12.47
C TYR A 302 11.33 28.94 -12.79
N ASN A 303 12.00 30.09 -12.93
CA ASN A 303 11.40 31.40 -13.22
C ASN A 303 10.23 31.75 -12.28
N GLY A 304 10.40 31.55 -10.97
CA GLY A 304 9.34 31.77 -9.98
C GLY A 304 8.15 30.81 -10.06
N LYS A 305 8.21 29.75 -10.88
CA LYS A 305 7.18 28.72 -11.04
C LYS A 305 7.72 27.34 -10.69
N TRP A 306 6.82 26.46 -10.27
CA TRP A 306 7.16 25.05 -10.02
C TRP A 306 6.98 24.23 -11.30
N ILE A 307 8.04 23.52 -11.69
CA ILE A 307 7.98 22.49 -12.73
C ILE A 307 8.10 21.14 -12.03
N CYS A 308 7.03 20.35 -12.04
CA CYS A 308 6.95 19.11 -11.28
C CYS A 308 6.81 17.87 -12.18
N SER A 309 7.32 16.73 -11.71
CA SER A 309 7.02 15.41 -12.26
C SER A 309 5.54 15.06 -12.05
N GLN A 310 5.09 13.98 -12.70
CA GLN A 310 3.80 13.37 -12.37
C GLN A 310 3.82 12.93 -10.89
N ASN A 311 2.68 13.10 -10.20
CA ASN A 311 2.52 12.65 -8.83
C ASN A 311 2.11 11.17 -8.84
N SER A 312 2.98 10.28 -8.34
CA SER A 312 2.81 8.83 -8.38
C SER A 312 2.68 8.19 -7.00
N CYS A 313 2.18 8.90 -5.99
CA CYS A 313 1.88 8.28 -4.69
C CYS A 313 0.88 7.13 -4.87
N PRO A 314 1.10 5.94 -4.29
CA PRO A 314 0.04 4.95 -4.16
C PRO A 314 -1.07 5.51 -3.29
N SER A 315 -2.31 5.49 -3.80
CA SER A 315 -3.51 5.83 -3.02
C SER A 315 -3.67 4.86 -1.86
N ARG A 316 -3.90 5.41 -0.66
CA ARG A 316 -3.90 4.64 0.58
C ARG A 316 -5.00 5.14 1.49
N CYS A 317 -5.90 4.24 1.87
CA CYS A 317 -6.83 4.52 2.95
C CYS A 317 -6.10 4.43 4.29
N VAL A 318 -6.33 5.41 5.15
CA VAL A 318 -5.67 5.56 6.45
C VAL A 318 -6.72 5.72 7.53
N ILE A 319 -6.71 4.85 8.55
CA ILE A 319 -7.62 4.90 9.69
C ILE A 319 -6.78 4.90 10.97
N GLU A 320 -6.68 6.06 11.61
CA GLU A 320 -5.85 6.30 12.79
C GLU A 320 -6.72 6.67 13.99
N GLY A 321 -7.22 5.66 14.69
CA GLY A 321 -8.27 5.85 15.70
C GLY A 321 -9.56 6.32 15.04
N GLN A 322 -10.01 7.54 15.37
CA GLN A 322 -11.23 8.13 14.80
C GLN A 322 -11.01 8.91 13.50
N PHE A 323 -9.77 9.13 13.08
CA PHE A 323 -9.44 9.95 11.92
C PHE A 323 -9.30 9.04 10.69
N VAL A 324 -10.03 9.36 9.62
CA VAL A 324 -10.03 8.59 8.37
C VAL A 324 -9.56 9.48 7.24
N THR A 325 -8.70 8.94 6.39
CA THR A 325 -8.38 9.45 5.05
C THR A 325 -8.80 8.39 4.04
N THR A 326 -9.69 8.72 3.12
CA THR A 326 -10.14 7.81 2.03
C THR A 326 -9.02 7.54 1.04
N PHE A 327 -9.22 6.58 0.13
CA PHE A 327 -8.27 6.31 -0.96
C PHE A 327 -8.00 7.54 -1.84
N ASP A 328 -8.99 8.41 -2.01
CA ASP A 328 -8.93 9.60 -2.85
C ASP A 328 -8.45 10.85 -2.08
N GLY A 329 -8.20 10.71 -0.77
CA GLY A 329 -7.54 11.71 0.07
C GLY A 329 -8.48 12.58 0.92
N LYS A 330 -9.79 12.28 0.95
CA LYS A 330 -10.75 13.00 1.78
C LYS A 330 -10.58 12.65 3.25
N GLN A 331 -10.40 13.67 4.08
CA GLN A 331 -10.18 13.52 5.52
C GLN A 331 -11.45 13.81 6.32
N TYR A 332 -11.77 12.98 7.29
CA TYR A 332 -12.90 13.18 8.20
C TYR A 332 -12.73 12.42 9.53
N THR A 333 -13.67 12.65 10.46
CA THR A 333 -13.69 12.01 11.79
C THR A 333 -14.92 11.15 11.96
N LEU A 334 -14.75 9.96 12.53
CA LEU A 334 -15.86 9.07 12.88
C LEU A 334 -16.71 9.66 14.02
N PRO A 335 -18.03 9.52 13.98
CA PRO A 335 -18.92 10.13 14.97
C PRO A 335 -19.12 9.29 16.23
N GLY A 336 -18.93 7.97 16.17
CA GLY A 336 -19.28 7.04 17.24
C GLY A 336 -18.25 5.94 17.50
N LYS A 337 -18.31 5.34 18.69
CA LYS A 337 -17.52 4.17 19.10
C LYS A 337 -18.32 2.90 18.79
N CYS A 338 -18.35 2.50 17.53
CA CYS A 338 -19.03 1.26 17.14
C CYS A 338 -18.20 0.46 16.14
N SER A 339 -18.78 -0.63 15.64
CA SER A 339 -18.18 -1.40 14.56
C SER A 339 -18.51 -0.73 13.23
N TYR A 340 -17.51 -0.59 12.36
CA TYR A 340 -17.70 0.00 11.04
C TYR A 340 -17.10 -0.87 9.94
N MET A 341 -17.74 -0.85 8.77
CA MET A 341 -17.19 -1.39 7.53
C MET A 341 -16.10 -0.44 7.00
N ALA A 342 -14.83 -0.75 7.25
CA ALA A 342 -13.72 0.08 6.78
C ALA A 342 -13.59 0.04 5.26
N SER A 343 -13.57 -1.17 4.70
CA SER A 343 -13.57 -1.38 3.25
C SER A 343 -14.14 -2.76 2.93
N LYS A 344 -14.98 -2.82 1.90
CA LYS A 344 -15.55 -4.03 1.33
C LYS A 344 -15.32 -4.01 -0.18
N GLY A 345 -14.87 -5.12 -0.74
CA GLY A 345 -14.76 -5.35 -2.17
C GLY A 345 -15.29 -6.72 -2.55
N PHE A 346 -14.99 -7.18 -3.77
CA PHE A 346 -15.41 -8.51 -4.24
C PHE A 346 -14.78 -9.64 -3.41
N ASN A 347 -13.48 -9.50 -3.12
CA ASN A 347 -12.67 -10.54 -2.49
C ASN A 347 -12.31 -10.23 -1.03
N TRP A 348 -12.80 -9.14 -0.44
CA TRP A 348 -12.45 -8.80 0.94
C TRP A 348 -13.54 -8.04 1.68
N THR A 349 -13.50 -8.18 3.01
CA THR A 349 -14.25 -7.36 3.95
C THR A 349 -13.30 -7.01 5.09
N ILE A 350 -13.22 -5.73 5.43
CA ILE A 350 -12.42 -5.22 6.55
C ILE A 350 -13.36 -4.46 7.49
N THR A 351 -13.46 -4.95 8.73
CA THR A 351 -14.29 -4.34 9.76
C THR A 351 -13.41 -3.87 10.91
N ILE A 352 -13.62 -2.66 11.38
CA ILE A 352 -12.97 -2.11 12.57
C ILE A 352 -13.96 -2.08 13.73
N HIS A 353 -13.50 -2.41 14.93
CA HIS A 353 -14.31 -2.42 16.15
C HIS A 353 -13.68 -1.50 17.20
N PHE A 354 -14.40 -0.45 17.59
CA PHE A 354 -13.95 0.46 18.66
C PHE A 354 -14.08 -0.16 20.05
N SER A 355 -13.24 0.30 20.98
CA SER A 355 -13.37 0.01 22.40
C SER A 355 -14.64 0.66 22.98
N GLU A 356 -15.30 -0.03 23.91
CA GLU A 356 -16.45 0.54 24.64
C GLU A 356 -16.01 1.67 25.59
N THR A 357 -14.77 1.63 26.09
CA THR A 357 -14.27 2.56 27.11
C THR A 357 -13.48 3.71 26.49
N THR A 358 -12.68 3.45 25.47
CA THR A 358 -11.74 4.41 24.86
C THR A 358 -12.12 4.74 23.42
N SER A 359 -11.72 5.91 22.92
CA SER A 359 -11.92 6.29 21.50
C SER A 359 -10.85 5.69 20.58
N SER A 360 -10.50 4.42 20.82
CA SER A 360 -9.47 3.68 20.08
C SER A 360 -10.06 2.41 19.47
N ILE A 361 -9.46 1.96 18.37
CA ILE A 361 -9.82 0.70 17.74
C ILE A 361 -9.29 -0.42 18.63
N GLN A 362 -10.15 -1.36 18.99
CA GLN A 362 -9.81 -2.53 19.79
C GLN A 362 -9.45 -3.73 18.92
N ASN A 363 -10.24 -3.96 17.86
CA ASN A 363 -10.04 -5.08 16.95
C ASN A 363 -10.18 -4.65 15.48
N VAL A 364 -9.39 -5.28 14.61
CA VAL A 364 -9.59 -5.24 13.15
C VAL A 364 -9.81 -6.67 12.68
N PHE A 365 -10.88 -6.86 11.90
CA PHE A 365 -11.25 -8.14 11.31
C PHE A 365 -11.03 -8.07 9.80
N LEU A 366 -10.23 -8.99 9.28
CA LEU A 366 -10.00 -9.16 7.85
C LEU A 366 -10.60 -10.49 7.38
N GLN A 367 -11.44 -10.43 6.37
CA GLN A 367 -11.97 -11.57 5.63
C GLN A 367 -11.53 -11.48 4.18
N ILE A 368 -11.10 -12.61 3.62
CA ILE A 368 -10.66 -12.72 2.22
C ILE A 368 -11.47 -13.84 1.55
N TYR A 369 -11.93 -13.62 0.32
CA TYR A 369 -12.76 -14.51 -0.51
C TYR A 369 -14.06 -14.99 0.16
N GLN A 370 -14.64 -14.19 1.07
CA GLN A 370 -15.86 -14.51 1.82
C GLN A 370 -15.81 -15.83 2.62
N VAL A 371 -14.60 -16.38 2.85
CA VAL A 371 -14.37 -17.45 3.82
C VAL A 371 -14.37 -16.85 5.23
N ARG A 372 -14.45 -17.69 6.28
CA ARG A 372 -14.40 -17.29 7.71
C ARG A 372 -13.30 -16.25 7.99
N VAL A 373 -13.45 -15.49 9.09
CA VAL A 373 -12.47 -14.48 9.56
C VAL A 373 -11.04 -15.01 9.40
N VAL A 374 -10.29 -14.38 8.49
CA VAL A 374 -8.97 -14.81 8.07
C VAL A 374 -7.92 -14.26 9.02
N CYS A 375 -8.03 -12.99 9.42
CA CYS A 375 -7.15 -12.40 10.44
C CYS A 375 -7.92 -11.57 11.47
N LEU A 376 -7.55 -11.72 12.74
CA LEU A 376 -7.97 -10.87 13.85
C LEU A 376 -6.73 -10.15 14.40
N PHE A 377 -6.74 -8.82 14.31
CA PHE A 377 -5.72 -7.96 14.91
C PHE A 377 -6.25 -7.37 16.21
N SER A 378 -5.43 -7.40 17.25
CA SER A 378 -5.69 -6.76 18.55
C SER A 378 -4.37 -6.22 19.11
N HIS A 379 -4.41 -5.62 20.30
CA HIS A 379 -3.23 -4.98 20.88
C HIS A 379 -2.09 -5.99 21.06
N ASN A 380 -0.94 -5.73 20.42
CA ASN A 380 0.24 -6.61 20.38
C ASN A 380 -0.03 -8.05 19.90
N SER A 381 -1.11 -8.33 19.16
CA SER A 381 -1.42 -9.70 18.72
C SER A 381 -2.11 -9.74 17.36
N VAL A 382 -1.78 -10.76 16.57
CA VAL A 382 -2.46 -11.12 15.32
C VAL A 382 -2.73 -12.62 15.32
N GLN A 383 -3.94 -12.99 14.94
CA GLN A 383 -4.36 -14.38 14.85
C GLN A 383 -4.88 -14.70 13.44
N PHE A 384 -4.51 -15.88 12.92
CA PHE A 384 -5.05 -16.45 11.69
C PHE A 384 -5.83 -17.72 12.03
N GLU A 385 -7.12 -17.78 11.68
CA GLU A 385 -8.01 -18.90 12.04
C GLU A 385 -7.97 -19.34 13.53
N LYS A 386 -7.72 -18.38 14.45
CA LYS A 386 -7.53 -18.54 15.91
C LYS A 386 -6.14 -19.00 16.37
N GLU A 387 -5.20 -19.25 15.45
CA GLU A 387 -3.80 -19.47 15.80
C GLU A 387 -3.04 -18.14 15.83
N GLU A 388 -2.24 -17.93 16.87
CA GLU A 388 -1.43 -16.72 17.00
C GLU A 388 -0.24 -16.76 16.04
N ILE A 389 -0.07 -15.69 15.25
CA ILE A 389 1.07 -15.53 14.36
C ILE A 389 2.19 -14.84 15.14
N ARG A 390 3.29 -15.56 15.37
CA ARG A 390 4.47 -15.01 16.07
C ARG A 390 5.48 -14.33 15.16
N GLU A 391 5.67 -14.83 13.95
CA GLU A 391 6.64 -14.29 12.98
C GLU A 391 6.00 -14.09 11.61
N LEU A 392 5.63 -15.20 10.97
CA LEU A 392 5.12 -15.27 9.59
C LEU A 392 4.08 -16.39 9.50
N HIS A 393 3.03 -16.13 8.75
CA HIS A 393 2.06 -17.11 8.27
C HIS A 393 1.91 -16.93 6.76
N GLN A 394 1.89 -18.04 6.02
CA GLN A 394 1.73 -18.03 4.57
C GLN A 394 0.70 -19.07 4.15
N SER A 395 -0.24 -18.63 3.32
CA SER A 395 -1.29 -19.43 2.70
C SER A 395 -1.37 -19.10 1.20
N ASP A 396 -2.19 -19.83 0.44
CA ASP A 396 -2.42 -19.54 -0.98
C ASP A 396 -3.08 -18.16 -1.23
N ASN A 397 -3.79 -17.64 -0.23
CA ASN A 397 -4.57 -16.40 -0.36
C ASN A 397 -3.84 -15.17 0.20
N ALA A 398 -3.04 -15.36 1.24
CA ALA A 398 -2.37 -14.26 1.93
C ALA A 398 -1.09 -14.68 2.66
N MET A 399 -0.17 -13.73 2.75
CA MET A 399 1.02 -13.77 3.59
C MET A 399 0.86 -12.72 4.68
N VAL A 400 1.05 -13.11 5.95
CA VAL A 400 0.90 -12.24 7.12
C VAL A 400 2.16 -12.34 7.97
N PHE A 401 2.82 -11.22 8.27
CA PHE A 401 4.05 -11.24 9.06
C PHE A 401 4.26 -9.98 9.89
N TRP A 402 4.99 -10.12 10.99
CA TRP A 402 5.48 -8.99 11.78
C TRP A 402 6.65 -8.32 11.05
N GLN A 403 6.54 -7.02 10.81
CA GLN A 403 7.63 -6.21 10.25
C GLN A 403 8.48 -5.57 11.35
N SER A 404 7.86 -5.21 12.47
CA SER A 404 8.51 -4.79 13.71
C SER A 404 7.62 -5.24 14.87
N SER A 405 8.05 -5.03 16.12
CA SER A 405 7.19 -5.29 17.29
C SER A 405 5.87 -4.51 17.33
N MET A 406 5.68 -3.53 16.43
CA MET A 406 4.52 -2.63 16.42
C MET A 406 3.66 -2.75 15.17
N TYR A 407 4.15 -3.39 14.10
CA TYR A 407 3.48 -3.44 12.80
C TYR A 407 3.42 -4.85 12.21
N VAL A 408 2.25 -5.19 11.69
CA VAL A 408 1.98 -6.40 10.94
C VAL A 408 1.66 -6.03 9.50
N GLN A 409 2.24 -6.78 8.56
CA GLN A 409 1.96 -6.71 7.14
C GLN A 409 1.08 -7.86 6.68
N VAL A 410 0.15 -7.56 5.78
CA VAL A 410 -0.66 -8.54 5.04
C VAL A 410 -0.53 -8.26 3.56
N LEU A 411 -0.17 -9.28 2.80
CA LEU A 411 -0.12 -9.24 1.35
C LEU A 411 -1.05 -10.31 0.80
N THR A 412 -2.02 -9.90 -0.01
CA THR A 412 -2.94 -10.85 -0.64
C THR A 412 -2.42 -11.31 -1.99
N SER A 413 -2.87 -12.48 -2.43
CA SER A 413 -2.53 -13.04 -3.75
C SER A 413 -2.99 -12.18 -4.92
N PHE A 414 -4.00 -11.32 -4.73
CA PHE A 414 -4.50 -10.36 -5.72
C PHE A 414 -3.85 -8.97 -5.63
N GLY A 415 -2.82 -8.79 -4.78
CA GLY A 415 -1.98 -7.59 -4.76
C GLY A 415 -2.43 -6.47 -3.80
N MET A 416 -3.44 -6.70 -2.95
CA MET A 416 -3.76 -5.76 -1.86
C MET A 416 -2.70 -5.86 -0.75
N LYS A 417 -2.25 -4.70 -0.28
CA LYS A 417 -1.33 -4.57 0.87
C LYS A 417 -2.04 -3.92 2.03
N ILE A 418 -2.00 -4.55 3.21
CA ILE A 418 -2.53 -3.99 4.45
C ILE A 418 -1.41 -3.94 5.48
N GLN A 419 -1.20 -2.76 6.04
CA GLN A 419 -0.32 -2.56 7.19
C GLN A 419 -1.19 -2.23 8.40
N VAL A 420 -0.99 -2.95 9.49
CA VAL A 420 -1.70 -2.73 10.75
C VAL A 420 -0.66 -2.39 11.82
N GLN A 421 -0.74 -1.19 12.38
CA GLN A 421 -0.06 -0.89 13.61
C GLN A 421 -0.86 -1.51 14.75
N THR A 422 -0.26 -2.34 15.60
CA THR A 422 -0.93 -3.01 16.73
C THR A 422 -0.59 -2.39 18.08
N SER A 423 0.39 -1.48 18.10
CA SER A 423 0.92 -0.87 19.32
C SER A 423 1.39 0.55 19.02
N PRO A 424 1.16 1.54 19.91
CA PRO A 424 0.36 1.43 21.13
C PRO A 424 -1.16 1.40 20.89
N ASP A 425 -1.60 1.76 19.68
CA ASP A 425 -2.99 1.78 19.25
C ASP A 425 -3.15 1.00 17.95
N LEU A 426 -4.32 0.40 17.74
CA LEU A 426 -4.63 -0.15 16.43
C LEU A 426 -4.86 0.96 15.41
N GLN A 427 -4.08 0.92 14.34
CA GLN A 427 -4.25 1.80 13.18
C GLN A 427 -4.11 0.98 11.91
N LEU A 428 -4.93 1.31 10.93
CA LEU A 428 -5.13 0.49 9.74
C LEU A 428 -4.79 1.31 8.50
N TYR A 429 -4.02 0.68 7.60
CA TYR A 429 -3.58 1.30 6.39
C TYR A 429 -3.73 0.33 5.22
N ILE A 430 -4.55 0.70 4.22
CA ILE A 430 -4.91 -0.19 3.10
C ILE A 430 -4.41 0.42 1.79
N THR A 431 -3.68 -0.36 1.01
CA THR A 431 -3.24 0.00 -0.34
C THR A 431 -3.80 -1.02 -1.33
N LEU A 432 -4.54 -0.54 -2.32
CA LEU A 432 -5.14 -1.38 -3.35
C LEU A 432 -4.33 -1.31 -4.65
N PRO A 433 -4.28 -2.39 -5.44
CA PRO A 433 -3.72 -2.36 -6.78
C PRO A 433 -4.65 -1.58 -7.72
N GLN A 434 -4.10 -1.06 -8.82
CA GLN A 434 -4.87 -0.28 -9.81
C GLN A 434 -6.03 -1.07 -10.46
N SER A 435 -6.01 -2.41 -10.41
CA SER A 435 -7.10 -3.24 -10.90
C SER A 435 -8.41 -3.10 -10.10
N GLU A 436 -8.36 -2.52 -8.90
CA GLU A 436 -9.52 -2.38 -7.99
C GLU A 436 -10.11 -0.96 -7.97
N VAL A 437 -9.71 -0.07 -8.90
CA VAL A 437 -10.23 1.30 -9.01
C VAL A 437 -11.76 1.28 -9.18
N GLY A 438 -12.49 2.05 -8.37
CA GLY A 438 -13.95 2.15 -8.39
C GLY A 438 -14.70 0.96 -7.78
N MET A 439 -14.00 -0.06 -7.28
CA MET A 439 -14.58 -1.29 -6.73
C MET A 439 -14.89 -1.25 -5.22
N PRO A 440 -14.07 -0.63 -4.34
CA PRO A 440 -14.32 -0.69 -2.90
C PRO A 440 -15.54 0.14 -2.48
N GLU A 441 -16.13 -0.25 -1.37
CA GLU A 441 -17.16 0.49 -0.64
C GLU A 441 -16.81 0.54 0.86
N GLY A 442 -17.36 1.50 1.60
CA GLY A 442 -17.14 1.63 3.05
C GLY A 442 -16.56 2.98 3.45
N LEU A 443 -16.02 3.05 4.66
CA LEU A 443 -15.39 4.26 5.20
C LEU A 443 -14.22 4.78 4.33
N CYS A 444 -13.53 3.88 3.63
CA CYS A 444 -12.38 4.25 2.79
C CYS A 444 -12.75 4.90 1.44
N GLY A 445 -14.04 5.09 1.13
CA GLY A 445 -14.48 5.62 -0.16
C GLY A 445 -14.46 4.57 -1.27
N ASN A 446 -14.55 5.02 -2.53
CA ASN A 446 -14.70 4.15 -3.71
C ASN A 446 -13.46 4.06 -4.61
N TYR A 447 -12.38 4.78 -4.29
CA TYR A 447 -11.09 4.69 -4.98
C TYR A 447 -11.19 4.99 -6.49
N ASN A 448 -11.76 6.13 -6.84
CA ASN A 448 -11.97 6.55 -8.24
C ASN A 448 -11.26 7.87 -8.61
N THR A 449 -10.42 8.40 -7.71
CA THR A 449 -9.72 9.70 -7.79
C THR A 449 -10.60 10.94 -7.64
N ASP A 450 -11.87 10.78 -7.24
CA ASP A 450 -12.81 11.87 -6.97
C ASP A 450 -13.18 11.91 -5.47
N THR A 451 -12.85 13.01 -4.80
CA THR A 451 -13.21 13.18 -3.38
C THR A 451 -14.66 13.62 -3.14
N THR A 452 -15.40 13.97 -4.20
CA THR A 452 -16.74 14.54 -4.07
C THR A 452 -17.80 13.49 -3.77
N ASP A 453 -17.58 12.24 -4.18
CA ASP A 453 -18.48 11.10 -4.00
C ASP A 453 -18.00 10.08 -2.95
N ASP A 454 -16.83 10.29 -2.34
CA ASP A 454 -16.30 9.50 -1.22
C ASP A 454 -17.28 9.31 -0.04
N PHE A 455 -18.25 10.21 0.12
CA PHE A 455 -19.32 10.09 1.12
C PHE A 455 -20.56 9.37 0.59
N THR A 456 -20.36 8.38 -0.28
CA THR A 456 -21.41 7.47 -0.73
C THR A 456 -21.79 6.52 0.40
N THR A 457 -23.02 6.66 0.88
CA THR A 457 -23.61 5.82 1.92
C THR A 457 -23.79 4.37 1.47
N SER A 458 -24.05 3.47 2.43
CA SER A 458 -24.36 2.05 2.14
C SER A 458 -25.62 1.82 1.30
N SER A 459 -26.46 2.84 1.11
CA SER A 459 -27.62 2.82 0.21
C SER A 459 -27.34 3.41 -1.18
N GLY A 460 -26.12 3.87 -1.44
CA GLY A 460 -25.69 4.42 -2.73
C GLY A 460 -25.95 5.93 -2.90
N ILE A 461 -26.31 6.65 -1.84
CA ILE A 461 -26.56 8.10 -1.88
C ILE A 461 -25.33 8.86 -1.37
N VAL A 462 -24.93 9.91 -2.08
CA VAL A 462 -23.83 10.81 -1.66
C VAL A 462 -24.33 11.79 -0.60
N GLU A 463 -23.70 11.78 0.57
CA GLU A 463 -23.95 12.73 1.65
C GLU A 463 -22.97 13.90 1.63
N ASN A 464 -23.42 15.07 2.08
CA ASN A 464 -22.56 16.25 2.22
C ASN A 464 -21.81 16.29 3.56
N ALA A 465 -22.24 15.49 4.53
CA ALA A 465 -21.69 15.45 5.89
C ALA A 465 -21.13 14.08 6.24
N ALA A 466 -20.02 14.06 6.98
CA ALA A 466 -19.32 12.83 7.35
C ALA A 466 -20.13 11.94 8.32
N GLU A 467 -20.96 12.54 9.17
CA GLU A 467 -21.73 11.81 10.20
C GLU A 467 -22.80 10.87 9.62
N PRO A 468 -23.75 11.32 8.78
CA PRO A 468 -24.72 10.41 8.14
C PRO A 468 -24.04 9.37 7.24
N PHE A 469 -22.97 9.76 6.53
CA PHE A 469 -22.15 8.84 5.75
C PHE A 469 -21.55 7.72 6.62
N ALA A 470 -20.79 8.07 7.66
CA ALA A 470 -20.10 7.09 8.49
C ALA A 470 -21.07 6.18 9.25
N LEU A 471 -22.19 6.72 9.74
CA LEU A 471 -23.22 5.93 10.42
C LEU A 471 -23.93 4.96 9.47
N SER A 472 -24.08 5.29 8.18
CA SER A 472 -24.62 4.34 7.20
C SER A 472 -23.78 3.06 7.05
N TRP A 473 -22.50 3.14 7.42
CA TRP A 473 -21.52 2.04 7.38
C TRP A 473 -21.29 1.38 8.74
N SER A 474 -22.11 1.68 9.76
CA SER A 474 -22.03 0.98 11.05
C SER A 474 -22.55 -0.46 10.93
N VAL A 475 -21.90 -1.37 11.64
CA VAL A 475 -22.30 -2.77 11.75
C VAL A 475 -23.10 -2.92 13.04
N GLY A 476 -24.43 -2.79 12.92
CA GLY A 476 -25.35 -2.78 14.06
C GLY A 476 -25.58 -1.39 14.65
N ASP A 477 -26.21 -1.36 15.84
CA ASP A 477 -26.54 -0.11 16.53
C ASP A 477 -25.30 0.63 17.01
N CYS A 478 -25.28 1.96 16.84
CA CYS A 478 -24.18 2.83 17.23
C CYS A 478 -24.65 3.92 18.22
N PRO A 479 -24.94 3.58 19.49
CA PRO A 479 -25.50 4.53 20.45
C PRO A 479 -24.46 5.44 21.12
N VAL A 480 -23.17 5.10 21.03
CA VAL A 480 -22.10 5.79 21.77
C VAL A 480 -21.37 6.77 20.86
N ASN A 481 -21.56 8.06 21.09
CA ASN A 481 -20.85 9.12 20.36
C ASN A 481 -19.43 9.30 20.89
N ILE A 482 -18.49 9.66 20.01
CA ILE A 482 -17.16 10.07 20.42
C ILE A 482 -17.21 11.53 20.90
N PRO A 483 -16.72 11.85 22.11
CA PRO A 483 -16.72 13.22 22.61
C PRO A 483 -15.96 14.18 21.69
N LYS A 484 -16.60 15.30 21.35
CA LYS A 484 -15.97 16.40 20.58
C LYS A 484 -15.38 17.48 21.50
N VAL A 485 -15.70 17.44 22.79
CA VAL A 485 -15.27 18.41 23.80
C VAL A 485 -14.22 17.76 24.71
N CYS A 486 -13.22 18.54 25.10
CA CYS A 486 -12.21 18.10 26.05
C CYS A 486 -12.84 17.67 27.38
N ILE A 487 -12.26 16.64 28.02
CA ILE A 487 -12.81 16.08 29.27
C ILE A 487 -12.80 17.11 30.39
N ASN A 488 -11.75 17.91 30.47
CA ASN A 488 -11.57 18.97 31.45
C ASN A 488 -10.54 20.01 30.93
N THR A 489 -10.41 21.11 31.66
CA THR A 489 -9.52 22.23 31.29
C THR A 489 -8.03 21.86 31.42
N ASP A 490 -7.63 21.01 32.36
CA ASP A 490 -6.23 20.61 32.52
C ASP A 490 -5.73 19.79 31.31
N ASN A 491 -6.59 18.88 30.82
CA ASN A 491 -6.39 18.11 29.61
C ASN A 491 -6.29 19.01 28.37
N GLU A 492 -7.12 20.06 28.30
CA GLU A 492 -7.08 21.04 27.22
C GLU A 492 -5.77 21.85 27.22
N ILE A 493 -5.34 22.35 28.39
CA ILE A 493 -4.08 23.07 28.56
C ILE A 493 -2.89 22.19 28.18
N PHE A 494 -2.85 20.94 28.68
CA PHE A 494 -1.79 20.00 28.35
C PHE A 494 -1.74 19.70 26.85
N ALA A 495 -2.90 19.50 26.23
CA ALA A 495 -3.01 19.24 24.81
C ALA A 495 -2.54 20.43 23.97
N ASP A 496 -2.96 21.65 24.29
CA ASP A 496 -2.54 22.87 23.58
C ASP A 496 -1.02 23.08 23.67
N GLU A 497 -0.46 22.99 24.88
CA GLU A 497 0.98 23.18 25.11
C GLU A 497 1.82 22.12 24.36
N LYS A 498 1.45 20.83 24.47
CA LYS A 498 2.28 19.75 23.91
C LYS A 498 2.07 19.55 22.40
N CYS A 499 0.87 19.77 21.88
CA CYS A 499 0.61 19.69 20.44
C CYS A 499 1.23 20.87 19.67
N HIS A 500 1.56 21.98 20.33
CA HIS A 500 2.27 23.11 19.73
C HIS A 500 3.60 22.72 19.06
N THR A 501 4.23 21.61 19.49
CA THR A 501 5.46 21.09 18.85
C THR A 501 5.30 20.79 17.36
N LEU A 502 4.07 20.50 16.89
CA LEU A 502 3.76 20.31 15.47
C LEU A 502 3.74 21.61 14.65
N ARG A 503 3.80 22.77 15.32
CA ARG A 503 3.79 24.11 14.71
C ARG A 503 5.06 24.92 15.00
N ASP A 504 5.96 24.42 15.83
CA ASP A 504 7.24 25.06 16.09
C ASP A 504 8.10 25.07 14.81
N SER A 505 8.31 26.24 14.23
CA SER A 505 9.12 26.46 13.01
C SER A 505 10.60 26.06 13.15
N SER A 506 11.08 25.93 14.39
CA SER A 506 12.45 25.49 14.73
C SER A 506 12.50 24.08 15.35
N GLY A 507 11.34 23.45 15.52
CA GLY A 507 11.19 22.17 16.19
C GLY A 507 11.59 20.96 15.34
N ILE A 508 11.58 19.77 15.95
CA ILE A 508 11.99 18.51 15.30
C ILE A 508 11.17 18.19 14.05
N PHE A 509 9.91 18.62 14.01
CA PHE A 509 8.97 18.39 12.92
C PHE A 509 9.06 19.43 11.78
N ALA A 510 9.83 20.51 11.94
CA ALA A 510 9.88 21.61 10.99
C ALA A 510 10.38 21.23 9.59
N LYS A 511 11.13 20.13 9.46
CA LYS A 511 11.54 19.58 8.16
C LYS A 511 10.36 19.07 7.33
N CYS A 512 9.23 18.76 7.98
CA CYS A 512 8.08 18.15 7.33
C CYS A 512 7.05 19.15 6.79
N TYR A 513 7.08 20.41 7.23
CA TYR A 513 6.02 21.39 6.98
C TYR A 513 5.80 21.66 5.48
N ASP A 514 6.86 21.50 4.67
CA ASP A 514 6.80 21.66 3.21
C ASP A 514 6.28 20.41 2.47
N HIS A 515 5.90 19.36 3.18
CA HIS A 515 5.52 18.07 2.60
C HIS A 515 4.18 17.58 3.12
N VAL A 516 3.85 17.89 4.39
CA VAL A 516 2.60 17.50 5.03
C VAL A 516 1.99 18.72 5.73
N PRO A 517 0.73 19.10 5.42
CA PRO A 517 0.06 20.19 6.11
C PRO A 517 -0.12 19.92 7.61
N THR A 518 0.33 20.84 8.46
CA THR A 518 0.34 20.68 9.93
C THR A 518 -1.01 20.92 10.59
N ASP A 519 -1.89 21.72 9.99
CA ASP A 519 -3.08 22.23 10.66
C ASP A 519 -4.07 21.14 11.07
N ASN A 520 -4.29 20.14 10.21
CA ASN A 520 -5.19 19.02 10.50
C ASN A 520 -4.62 18.12 11.59
N TYR A 521 -3.32 17.83 11.55
CA TYR A 521 -2.65 17.02 12.57
C TYR A 521 -2.57 17.72 13.92
N HIS A 522 -2.37 19.05 13.95
CA HIS A 522 -2.41 19.84 15.18
C HIS A 522 -3.80 19.78 15.84
N LYS A 523 -4.87 20.00 15.06
CA LYS A 523 -6.25 19.87 15.55
C LYS A 523 -6.56 18.45 16.04
N ALA A 524 -6.17 17.44 15.27
CA ALA A 524 -6.33 16.04 15.64
C ALA A 524 -5.55 15.69 16.93
N CYS A 525 -4.35 16.24 17.10
CA CYS A 525 -3.53 16.08 18.30
C CYS A 525 -4.24 16.65 19.53
N ILE A 526 -4.76 17.88 19.45
CA ILE A 526 -5.47 18.49 20.57
C ILE A 526 -6.70 17.67 20.93
N GLN A 527 -7.55 17.38 19.93
CA GLN A 527 -8.79 16.65 20.13
C GLN A 527 -8.54 15.27 20.76
N ARG A 528 -7.56 14.53 20.25
CA ARG A 528 -7.21 13.19 20.77
C ARG A 528 -6.64 13.25 22.19
N THR A 529 -5.74 14.18 22.44
CA THR A 529 -5.05 14.28 23.74
C THR A 529 -6.03 14.75 24.82
N CYS A 530 -6.86 15.76 24.55
CA CYS A 530 -7.73 16.31 25.57
C CYS A 530 -8.96 15.44 25.90
N THR A 531 -9.36 14.57 24.96
CA THR A 531 -10.43 13.56 25.16
C THR A 531 -9.91 12.24 25.72
N CYS A 532 -8.64 12.17 26.08
CA CYS A 532 -8.01 11.00 26.66
C CYS A 532 -8.36 10.88 28.16
N GLY A 533 -9.00 9.77 28.54
CA GLY A 533 -9.43 9.55 29.93
C GLY A 533 -8.28 9.28 30.90
N THR A 534 -7.30 8.49 30.48
CA THR A 534 -6.08 8.17 31.24
C THR A 534 -4.89 8.08 30.29
N GLY A 535 -3.67 8.37 30.77
CA GLY A 535 -2.46 8.26 29.95
C GLY A 535 -2.32 9.37 28.89
N LEU A 536 -2.47 10.64 29.28
CA LEU A 536 -2.34 11.81 28.39
C LEU A 536 -1.09 11.79 27.52
N GLN A 537 0.06 11.47 28.12
CA GLN A 537 1.33 11.36 27.40
C GLN A 537 1.26 10.30 26.29
N GLN A 538 0.60 9.16 26.52
CA GLN A 538 0.45 8.11 25.52
C GLN A 538 -0.43 8.57 24.35
N CYS A 539 -1.57 9.22 24.64
CA CYS A 539 -2.45 9.79 23.62
C CYS A 539 -1.75 10.85 22.76
N LEU A 540 -0.97 11.73 23.39
CA LEU A 540 -0.09 12.70 22.72
C LEU A 540 0.91 11.99 21.81
N CYS A 541 1.62 10.98 22.31
CA CYS A 541 2.63 10.25 21.54
C CYS A 541 2.05 9.57 20.30
N VAL A 542 0.81 9.08 20.36
CA VAL A 542 0.11 8.55 19.18
C VAL A 542 -0.18 9.65 18.16
N ALA A 543 -0.67 10.81 18.61
CA ALA A 543 -0.94 11.93 17.71
C ALA A 543 0.33 12.45 17.01
N LEU A 544 1.43 12.56 17.75
CA LEU A 544 2.73 12.96 17.20
C LEU A 544 3.29 11.91 16.24
N ALA A 545 3.13 10.61 16.55
CA ALA A 545 3.52 9.51 15.67
C ALA A 545 2.78 9.56 14.32
N ASN A 546 1.50 9.92 14.32
CA ASN A 546 0.72 10.04 13.09
C ASN A 546 1.30 11.09 12.14
N TYR A 547 1.73 12.24 12.66
CA TYR A 547 2.41 13.24 11.85
C TYR A 547 3.81 12.78 11.39
N ALA A 548 4.57 12.13 12.26
CA ALA A 548 5.87 11.55 11.89
C ALA A 548 5.74 10.52 10.76
N LYS A 549 4.73 9.65 10.81
CA LYS A 549 4.42 8.67 9.75
C LYS A 549 4.01 9.33 8.44
N ALA A 550 3.14 10.34 8.50
CA ALA A 550 2.78 11.10 7.31
C ALA A 550 4.03 11.68 6.63
N CYS A 551 5.00 12.13 7.43
CA CYS A 551 6.29 12.59 6.95
C CYS A 551 7.13 11.49 6.28
N ALA A 552 7.26 10.34 6.96
CA ALA A 552 8.01 9.20 6.45
C ALA A 552 7.39 8.63 5.16
N ASN A 553 6.06 8.71 5.01
CA ASN A 553 5.34 8.37 3.78
C ASN A 553 5.66 9.31 2.62
N GLN A 554 6.05 10.56 2.88
CA GLN A 554 6.62 11.47 1.87
C GLN A 554 8.12 11.24 1.62
N GLY A 555 8.76 10.34 2.38
CA GLY A 555 10.20 10.06 2.31
C GLY A 555 11.05 11.02 3.12
N ILE A 556 10.45 11.73 4.07
CA ILE A 556 11.14 12.74 4.88
C ILE A 556 11.40 12.17 6.26
N THR A 557 12.67 12.00 6.60
CA THR A 557 13.09 11.52 7.92
C THR A 557 13.02 12.65 8.95
N VAL A 558 12.05 12.55 9.85
CA VAL A 558 12.03 13.30 11.11
C VAL A 558 13.07 12.65 12.01
N GLY A 559 13.94 13.43 12.65
CA GLY A 559 14.99 12.88 13.54
C GLY A 559 14.40 12.11 14.74
N ASP A 560 15.15 11.97 15.84
CA ASP A 560 14.65 11.23 17.01
C ASP A 560 13.58 12.01 17.81
N TRP A 561 12.40 12.14 17.20
CA TRP A 561 11.26 12.89 17.73
C TRP A 561 10.73 12.23 18.99
N ARG A 562 10.80 10.89 19.10
CA ARG A 562 10.36 10.17 20.30
C ARG A 562 11.15 10.59 21.53
N ARG A 563 12.48 10.72 21.43
CA ARG A 563 13.28 11.25 22.53
C ARG A 563 13.01 12.73 22.78
N ALA A 564 12.85 13.53 21.72
CA ALA A 564 12.59 14.96 21.85
C ALA A 564 11.25 15.29 22.52
N THR A 565 10.26 14.40 22.44
CA THR A 565 8.90 14.61 22.96
C THR A 565 8.51 13.69 24.12
N ASN A 566 9.48 12.99 24.73
CA ASN A 566 9.25 12.01 25.81
C ASN A 566 8.27 10.88 25.43
N CYS A 567 8.39 10.36 24.20
CA CYS A 567 7.58 9.30 23.60
C CYS A 567 8.40 8.04 23.28
N THR A 568 9.42 7.76 24.09
CA THR A 568 10.34 6.64 23.93
C THR A 568 9.61 5.30 24.08
N VAL A 569 9.89 4.36 23.18
CA VAL A 569 9.33 3.00 23.23
C VAL A 569 10.37 2.07 23.87
N PRO A 570 10.06 1.41 25.00
CA PRO A 570 10.95 0.41 25.58
C PRO A 570 10.93 -0.87 24.74
N CYS A 571 12.11 -1.47 24.54
CA CYS A 571 12.25 -2.76 23.86
C CYS A 571 12.67 -3.85 24.84
N GLU A 572 12.06 -5.03 24.69
CA GLU A 572 12.34 -6.20 25.52
C GLU A 572 13.37 -7.14 24.84
N ASN A 573 13.87 -8.13 25.59
CA ASN A 573 14.67 -9.24 25.05
C ASN A 573 15.85 -8.80 24.18
N ASN A 574 16.62 -7.80 24.61
CA ASN A 574 17.79 -7.21 23.94
C ASN A 574 17.56 -6.59 22.55
N GLN A 575 16.31 -6.50 22.11
CA GLN A 575 15.94 -5.79 20.89
C GLN A 575 16.20 -4.29 21.03
N ARG A 576 16.28 -3.60 19.89
CA ARG A 576 16.43 -2.14 19.86
C ARG A 576 15.35 -1.50 19.01
N PHE A 577 15.00 -0.28 19.41
CA PHE A 577 14.06 0.54 18.66
C PHE A 577 14.77 1.14 17.46
N ASP A 578 14.14 1.06 16.30
CA ASP A 578 14.57 1.75 15.09
C ASP A 578 13.36 2.34 14.35
N TYR A 579 13.59 3.40 13.57
CA TYR A 579 12.54 4.02 12.74
C TYR A 579 12.40 3.32 11.38
N GLU A 580 13.40 2.57 10.95
CA GLU A 580 13.48 1.92 9.65
C GLU A 580 13.59 0.38 9.76
N MET A 581 12.78 -0.24 10.63
CA MET A 581 12.80 -1.69 10.82
C MET A 581 12.35 -2.44 9.56
N GLN A 582 13.13 -3.46 9.19
CA GLN A 582 12.87 -4.31 8.03
C GLN A 582 12.56 -5.76 8.45
N ALA A 583 11.61 -6.39 7.75
CA ALA A 583 11.24 -7.78 8.00
C ALA A 583 12.15 -8.79 7.28
N CYS A 584 12.65 -8.43 6.09
CA CYS A 584 13.48 -9.30 5.25
C CYS A 584 14.77 -9.69 5.96
N ASN A 585 15.13 -10.98 5.92
CA ASN A 585 16.37 -11.54 6.46
C ASN A 585 16.63 -11.21 7.96
N SER A 586 15.56 -10.94 8.72
CA SER A 586 15.64 -10.48 10.11
C SER A 586 15.63 -11.62 11.15
N THR A 587 15.35 -12.86 10.74
CA THR A 587 15.18 -14.01 11.64
C THR A 587 16.19 -15.12 11.34
N CYS A 588 16.56 -15.94 12.31
CA CYS A 588 17.44 -17.09 12.05
C CYS A 588 16.81 -18.07 11.03
N LEU A 589 15.48 -18.19 11.02
CA LEU A 589 14.74 -18.98 10.02
C LEU A 589 14.99 -18.48 8.59
N SER A 590 15.03 -17.15 8.38
CA SER A 590 15.29 -16.55 7.06
C SER A 590 16.71 -16.77 6.53
N LEU A 591 17.65 -17.20 7.39
CA LEU A 591 18.99 -17.58 6.95
C LEU A 591 19.01 -19.01 6.38
N SER A 592 18.18 -19.89 6.94
CA SER A 592 18.16 -21.29 6.52
C SER A 592 17.32 -21.54 5.26
N ARG A 593 16.45 -20.60 4.87
CA ARG A 593 15.52 -20.74 3.72
C ARG A 593 15.27 -19.39 3.06
N PRO A 594 14.94 -19.36 1.75
CA PRO A 594 14.53 -18.13 1.09
C PRO A 594 13.41 -17.45 1.86
N ASP A 595 13.62 -16.17 2.20
CA ASP A 595 12.65 -15.39 2.95
C ASP A 595 11.63 -14.76 2.00
N PRO A 596 10.36 -15.20 2.02
CA PRO A 596 9.34 -14.67 1.13
C PRO A 596 9.05 -13.18 1.40
N ARG A 597 9.43 -12.64 2.56
CA ARG A 597 9.26 -11.22 2.91
C ARG A 597 10.21 -10.30 2.14
N CYS A 598 11.30 -10.83 1.58
CA CYS A 598 12.28 -10.03 0.83
C CYS A 598 11.78 -9.59 -0.56
N GLY A 599 10.73 -10.22 -1.09
CA GLY A 599 10.08 -9.77 -2.32
C GLY A 599 9.13 -8.58 -2.14
N VAL A 600 9.02 -8.06 -0.90
CA VAL A 600 8.01 -7.06 -0.54
C VAL A 600 8.63 -5.67 -0.54
N GLU A 601 8.36 -4.91 -1.60
CA GLU A 601 8.63 -3.48 -1.63
C GLU A 601 7.54 -2.75 -0.82
N ASP A 602 7.81 -2.48 0.46
CA ASP A 602 6.99 -1.59 1.29
C ASP A 602 7.88 -0.67 2.13
N ALA A 603 7.30 0.43 2.62
CA ALA A 603 8.03 1.38 3.44
C ALA A 603 8.49 0.72 4.75
N PRO A 604 9.72 1.00 5.22
CA PRO A 604 10.15 0.54 6.53
C PRO A 604 9.28 1.21 7.61
N VAL A 605 9.11 0.52 8.73
CA VAL A 605 8.25 0.96 9.84
C VAL A 605 9.04 1.01 11.12
N GLU A 606 8.58 1.84 12.05
CA GLU A 606 9.21 1.94 13.35
C GLU A 606 8.87 0.75 14.27
N GLY A 607 9.72 0.47 15.25
CA GLY A 607 9.43 -0.50 16.31
C GLY A 607 10.69 -1.17 16.84
N CYS A 608 10.49 -2.13 17.74
CA CYS A 608 11.57 -2.94 18.26
C CYS A 608 11.86 -4.12 17.32
N GLY A 609 13.13 -4.43 17.18
CA GLY A 609 13.61 -5.57 16.40
C GLY A 609 15.13 -5.74 16.56
N CYS A 610 15.69 -6.59 15.70
CA CYS A 610 17.13 -6.86 15.68
C CYS A 610 17.81 -5.93 14.68
N LEU A 611 18.89 -5.27 15.13
CA LEU A 611 19.70 -4.44 14.24
C LEU A 611 20.59 -5.31 13.35
N GLU A 612 21.14 -4.68 12.32
CA GLU A 612 22.06 -5.28 11.37
C GLU A 612 23.18 -6.08 12.07
N GLY A 613 23.40 -7.31 11.60
CA GLY A 613 24.35 -8.26 12.19
C GLY A 613 23.77 -9.19 13.27
N THR A 614 22.51 -9.01 13.67
CA THR A 614 21.80 -9.90 14.59
C THR A 614 20.44 -10.31 14.04
N HIS A 615 19.96 -11.49 14.43
CA HIS A 615 18.71 -12.06 13.94
C HIS A 615 17.82 -12.55 15.09
N LEU A 616 16.51 -12.42 14.90
CA LEU A 616 15.50 -12.85 15.86
C LEU A 616 15.43 -14.38 15.89
N THR A 617 15.36 -14.93 17.10
CA THR A 617 15.14 -16.36 17.38
C THR A 617 13.73 -16.56 17.96
N GLY A 618 13.22 -17.80 17.98
CA GLY A 618 11.86 -18.11 18.47
C GLY A 618 11.57 -17.73 19.93
N GLY A 619 12.58 -17.31 20.71
CA GLY A 619 12.45 -16.72 22.04
C GLY A 619 12.36 -15.18 22.05
N LEU A 620 12.20 -14.55 20.88
CA LEU A 620 12.18 -13.09 20.67
C LEU A 620 13.47 -12.36 21.07
N THR A 621 14.61 -13.07 21.08
CA THR A 621 15.94 -12.53 21.43
C THR A 621 16.82 -12.41 20.19
N CYS A 622 17.53 -11.29 20.06
CA CYS A 622 18.48 -11.06 18.97
C CYS A 622 19.80 -11.79 19.22
N THR A 623 20.21 -12.58 18.24
CA THR A 623 21.38 -13.46 18.28
C THR A 623 22.27 -13.21 17.05
N PRO A 624 23.61 -13.19 17.18
CA PRO A 624 24.50 -13.06 16.03
C PRO A 624 24.35 -14.21 15.03
N LYS A 625 24.60 -13.96 13.74
CA LYS A 625 24.48 -14.95 12.65
C LYS A 625 25.15 -16.30 12.98
N ALA A 626 26.38 -16.25 13.52
CA ALA A 626 27.16 -17.45 13.89
C ALA A 626 26.51 -18.35 14.97
N GLN A 627 25.60 -17.80 15.75
CA GLN A 627 24.90 -18.52 16.82
C GLN A 627 23.46 -18.90 16.43
N CYS A 628 23.01 -18.55 15.22
CA CYS A 628 21.70 -18.94 14.74
C CYS A 628 21.61 -20.45 14.53
N PRO A 629 20.56 -21.11 15.05
CA PRO A 629 20.28 -22.49 14.72
C PRO A 629 19.78 -22.60 13.26
N CYS A 630 20.04 -23.73 12.62
CA CYS A 630 19.61 -23.97 11.25
C CYS A 630 18.28 -24.73 11.21
N HIS A 631 17.36 -24.27 10.36
CA HIS A 631 16.03 -24.84 10.22
C HIS A 631 15.92 -25.72 8.96
N HIS A 632 15.48 -26.97 9.12
CA HIS A 632 15.30 -27.94 8.04
C HIS A 632 13.96 -28.68 8.16
N GLN A 633 13.60 -29.53 7.20
CA GLN A 633 12.26 -30.15 7.16
C GLN A 633 11.95 -31.04 8.38
N ARG A 634 12.98 -31.59 9.03
CA ARG A 634 12.84 -32.47 10.21
C ARG A 634 12.97 -31.75 11.56
N GLY A 635 13.21 -30.44 11.57
CA GLY A 635 13.34 -29.67 12.80
C GLY A 635 14.44 -28.61 12.74
N VAL A 636 15.02 -28.35 13.90
CA VAL A 636 16.00 -27.29 14.13
C VAL A 636 17.27 -27.92 14.71
N THR A 637 18.42 -27.49 14.21
CA THR A 637 19.73 -28.00 14.64
C THR A 637 20.62 -26.85 15.14
N PRO A 638 21.40 -27.04 16.22
CA PRO A 638 22.32 -26.01 16.70
C PRO A 638 23.48 -25.75 15.72
N PRO A 639 24.20 -24.62 15.87
CA PRO A 639 25.43 -24.35 15.12
C PRO A 639 26.46 -25.49 15.26
N GLY A 640 27.12 -25.83 14.16
CA GLY A 640 28.16 -26.86 14.10
C GLY A 640 27.80 -28.09 13.25
N PRO A 641 28.63 -29.15 13.30
CA PRO A 641 28.44 -30.37 12.53
C PRO A 641 27.24 -31.19 13.02
N VAL A 642 26.42 -31.70 12.10
CA VAL A 642 25.24 -32.52 12.39
C VAL A 642 24.99 -33.53 11.26
N ALA A 643 24.52 -34.73 11.60
CA ALA A 643 24.05 -35.69 10.61
C ALA A 643 22.54 -35.55 10.38
N ILE A 644 22.11 -35.18 9.18
CA ILE A 644 20.69 -35.05 8.79
C ILE A 644 20.46 -35.94 7.57
N ASP A 645 19.49 -36.86 7.66
CA ASP A 645 19.15 -37.77 6.55
C ASP A 645 20.33 -38.59 6.00
N GLY A 646 21.25 -38.99 6.88
CA GLY A 646 22.48 -39.72 6.50
C GLY A 646 23.56 -38.85 5.85
N ARG A 647 23.31 -37.54 5.68
CA ARG A 647 24.30 -36.57 5.20
C ARG A 647 25.05 -35.96 6.38
N GLN A 648 26.35 -35.78 6.19
CA GLN A 648 27.10 -34.85 7.04
C GLN A 648 26.76 -33.43 6.62
N CYS A 649 26.15 -32.69 7.53
CA CYS A 649 25.86 -31.29 7.38
C CYS A 649 26.63 -30.48 8.43
N LYS A 650 26.79 -29.20 8.17
CA LYS A 650 27.32 -28.21 9.10
C LYS A 650 26.36 -27.03 9.09
N CYS A 651 25.83 -26.70 10.25
CA CYS A 651 25.13 -25.44 10.46
C CYS A 651 26.18 -24.36 10.70
N GLU A 652 26.33 -23.44 9.77
CA GLU A 652 27.30 -22.34 9.84
C GLU A 652 26.56 -21.05 9.50
N ASP A 653 26.64 -20.07 10.40
CA ASP A 653 25.97 -18.78 10.22
C ASP A 653 24.45 -18.90 9.95
N GLY A 654 23.77 -19.86 10.58
CA GLY A 654 22.33 -20.10 10.35
C GLY A 654 21.99 -20.70 8.98
N GLU A 655 22.99 -20.97 8.14
CA GLU A 655 22.87 -21.68 6.86
C GLU A 655 23.25 -23.15 7.03
N LEU A 656 22.44 -24.05 6.46
CA LEU A 656 22.67 -25.48 6.54
C LEU A 656 23.44 -25.97 5.32
N LEU A 657 24.73 -26.23 5.50
CA LEU A 657 25.62 -26.74 4.46
C LEU A 657 25.70 -28.27 4.56
N CYS A 658 25.06 -28.99 3.65
CA CYS A 658 25.09 -30.46 3.61
C CYS A 658 25.99 -30.98 2.48
N SER A 659 26.71 -32.08 2.74
CA SER A 659 27.47 -32.81 1.72
C SER A 659 26.56 -33.26 0.56
N GLU A 660 27.01 -33.06 -0.68
CA GLU A 660 26.37 -33.62 -1.88
C GLU A 660 26.59 -35.13 -2.01
N ASP A 661 27.65 -35.65 -1.39
CA ASP A 661 27.94 -37.09 -1.37
C ASP A 661 27.20 -37.76 -0.21
N CYS A 662 26.32 -38.69 -0.56
CA CYS A 662 25.54 -39.52 0.36
C CYS A 662 26.20 -40.89 0.61
N GLY A 663 27.39 -41.13 0.05
CA GLY A 663 28.08 -42.42 0.11
C GLY A 663 27.40 -43.51 -0.72
N CYS A 664 26.71 -43.15 -1.81
CA CYS A 664 25.98 -44.11 -2.63
C CYS A 664 26.94 -45.05 -3.37
N THR A 665 26.76 -46.36 -3.20
CA THR A 665 27.55 -47.41 -3.84
C THR A 665 26.68 -48.20 -4.82
N GLN A 666 27.30 -49.05 -5.66
CA GLN A 666 26.60 -49.97 -6.58
C GLN A 666 25.79 -49.28 -7.72
N GLY A 667 26.29 -48.14 -8.21
CA GLY A 667 25.71 -47.45 -9.37
C GLY A 667 24.47 -46.60 -9.06
N LYS A 668 24.12 -46.45 -7.78
CA LYS A 668 23.06 -45.57 -7.31
C LYS A 668 23.51 -44.10 -7.31
N VAL A 669 22.58 -43.22 -7.60
CA VAL A 669 22.75 -41.75 -7.52
C VAL A 669 22.05 -41.23 -6.28
N CYS A 670 22.60 -40.18 -5.66
CA CYS A 670 21.92 -39.54 -4.56
C CYS A 670 20.79 -38.64 -5.05
N VAL A 671 19.60 -38.80 -4.48
CA VAL A 671 18.42 -37.97 -4.78
C VAL A 671 18.14 -37.04 -3.61
N HIS A 672 17.93 -35.76 -3.93
CA HIS A 672 17.74 -34.66 -2.99
C HIS A 672 16.34 -34.06 -3.15
N CYS A 673 15.38 -34.52 -2.35
CA CYS A 673 13.97 -34.08 -2.42
C CYS A 673 13.76 -32.59 -2.05
N SER A 674 14.76 -31.95 -1.44
CA SER A 674 14.74 -30.53 -1.10
C SER A 674 15.16 -29.62 -2.26
N GLN A 675 15.79 -30.15 -3.31
CA GLN A 675 16.26 -29.38 -4.47
C GLN A 675 15.39 -29.59 -5.71
N PHE A 676 14.77 -30.77 -5.87
CA PHE A 676 13.92 -31.08 -7.02
C PHE A 676 12.72 -31.94 -6.60
N ALA A 677 11.53 -31.65 -7.15
CA ALA A 677 10.35 -32.49 -7.01
C ALA A 677 10.50 -33.74 -7.89
N ILE A 678 11.16 -34.76 -7.35
CA ILE A 678 11.40 -36.05 -8.03
C ILE A 678 10.48 -37.10 -7.41
N ASP A 679 9.82 -37.89 -8.26
CA ASP A 679 9.06 -39.06 -7.81
C ASP A 679 10.04 -40.19 -7.44
N THR A 680 10.21 -40.45 -6.15
CA THR A 680 11.05 -41.53 -5.63
C THR A 680 10.31 -42.87 -5.54
N ALA A 681 9.09 -42.99 -6.07
CA ALA A 681 8.36 -44.25 -6.17
C ALA A 681 8.95 -45.19 -7.25
N GLN A 682 10.27 -45.31 -7.29
CA GLN A 682 10.96 -46.21 -8.21
C GLN A 682 10.62 -47.66 -7.88
N LYS A 683 10.16 -48.39 -8.89
CA LYS A 683 9.95 -49.85 -8.79
C LYS A 683 11.32 -50.54 -8.64
N THR A 684 11.35 -51.65 -7.93
CA THR A 684 12.49 -52.58 -7.90
C THR A 684 12.14 -53.78 -8.77
N CYS A 685 13.13 -54.62 -9.12
CA CYS A 685 12.84 -55.87 -9.84
C CYS A 685 11.83 -56.74 -9.04
N ALA A 686 11.80 -56.63 -7.71
CA ALA A 686 10.87 -57.35 -6.84
C ALA A 686 9.44 -56.73 -6.78
N SER A 687 9.28 -55.45 -7.11
CA SER A 687 7.99 -54.73 -7.00
C SER A 687 7.31 -54.45 -8.35
N LEU A 688 7.93 -54.80 -9.47
CA LEU A 688 7.38 -54.65 -10.82
C LEU A 688 5.98 -55.24 -11.01
N SER A 689 5.67 -56.34 -10.32
CA SER A 689 4.39 -57.06 -10.39
C SER A 689 3.40 -56.71 -9.27
N LYS A 690 3.73 -55.78 -8.37
CA LYS A 690 2.88 -55.38 -7.23
C LYS A 690 2.12 -54.08 -7.56
N PRO A 691 0.84 -53.93 -7.16
CA PRO A 691 0.13 -52.67 -7.31
C PRO A 691 0.78 -51.56 -6.48
N ILE A 692 0.89 -50.36 -7.05
CA ILE A 692 1.52 -49.18 -6.43
C ILE A 692 0.49 -48.53 -5.49
N SER A 693 0.86 -48.28 -4.24
CA SER A 693 0.04 -47.46 -3.34
C SER A 693 0.19 -45.99 -3.76
N ALA A 694 -0.92 -45.33 -4.08
CA ALA A 694 -0.92 -43.91 -4.42
C ALA A 694 -0.51 -43.09 -3.19
N VAL A 695 0.41 -42.14 -3.39
CA VAL A 695 1.01 -41.20 -2.43
C VAL A 695 2.18 -41.78 -1.63
N GLN A 696 3.39 -41.60 -2.16
CA GLN A 696 4.62 -41.54 -1.36
C GLN A 696 5.25 -40.16 -1.54
N ASN A 697 5.53 -39.50 -0.41
CA ASN A 697 6.35 -38.29 -0.40
C ASN A 697 7.78 -38.65 -0.82
N CYS A 698 8.42 -37.77 -1.59
CA CYS A 698 9.82 -37.92 -1.96
C CYS A 698 10.68 -38.10 -0.71
N THR A 699 11.46 -39.18 -0.64
CA THR A 699 12.45 -39.41 0.43
C THR A 699 13.87 -39.27 -0.12
N SER A 700 14.71 -38.45 0.53
CA SER A 700 16.11 -38.28 0.08
C SER A 700 16.92 -39.54 0.41
N GLY A 701 17.78 -39.99 -0.51
CA GLY A 701 18.50 -41.26 -0.37
C GLY A 701 19.21 -41.69 -1.66
N CYS A 702 19.68 -42.95 -1.72
CA CYS A 702 20.34 -43.53 -2.89
C CYS A 702 19.34 -44.30 -3.77
N TYR A 703 19.18 -43.87 -5.02
CA TYR A 703 18.22 -44.43 -5.98
C TYR A 703 18.89 -44.79 -7.30
N CYS A 704 18.23 -45.58 -8.14
CA CYS A 704 18.77 -45.92 -9.45
C CYS A 704 18.55 -44.78 -10.45
N PRO A 705 19.53 -44.47 -11.32
CA PRO A 705 19.37 -43.43 -12.33
C PRO A 705 18.30 -43.81 -13.37
N GLY A 706 17.76 -42.79 -14.06
CA GLY A 706 16.55 -42.86 -14.89
C GLY A 706 16.35 -44.16 -15.69
N GLY A 707 15.20 -44.81 -15.47
CA GLY A 707 14.77 -46.03 -16.18
C GLY A 707 15.40 -47.33 -15.69
N GLN A 708 16.34 -47.29 -14.73
CA GLN A 708 16.92 -48.48 -14.09
C GLN A 708 16.17 -48.84 -12.81
N LEU A 709 16.23 -50.11 -12.44
CA LEU A 709 15.58 -50.71 -11.28
C LEU A 709 16.63 -51.38 -10.40
N GLU A 710 16.41 -51.36 -9.09
CA GLU A 710 17.25 -52.11 -8.15
C GLU A 710 16.93 -53.61 -8.23
N ASP A 711 17.96 -54.42 -8.49
CA ASP A 711 17.86 -55.88 -8.55
C ASP A 711 17.91 -56.53 -7.14
N HIS A 712 17.71 -57.84 -7.05
CA HIS A 712 17.74 -58.55 -5.76
C HIS A 712 19.13 -58.57 -5.07
N ARG A 713 20.17 -57.99 -5.68
CA ARG A 713 21.54 -57.86 -5.14
C ARG A 713 21.90 -56.43 -4.75
N GLY A 714 21.00 -55.47 -4.97
CA GLY A 714 21.20 -54.05 -4.67
C GLY A 714 21.80 -53.21 -5.80
N VAL A 715 21.97 -53.79 -7.00
CA VAL A 715 22.61 -53.15 -8.14
C VAL A 715 21.54 -52.58 -9.09
N CYS A 716 21.81 -51.42 -9.67
CA CYS A 716 20.93 -50.82 -10.67
C CYS A 716 21.07 -51.51 -12.04
N VAL A 717 19.95 -52.01 -12.58
CA VAL A 717 19.88 -52.73 -13.85
C VAL A 717 18.68 -52.27 -14.67
N THR A 718 18.68 -52.50 -15.99
CA THR A 718 17.51 -52.25 -16.85
C THR A 718 16.44 -53.33 -16.64
N VAL A 719 15.20 -53.06 -17.07
CA VAL A 719 14.07 -54.01 -16.98
C VAL A 719 14.42 -55.37 -17.62
N ASP A 720 15.12 -55.36 -18.75
CA ASP A 720 15.52 -56.58 -19.47
C ASP A 720 16.53 -57.43 -18.68
N ASN A 721 17.35 -56.78 -17.86
CA ASN A 721 18.38 -57.42 -17.04
C ASN A 721 17.93 -57.68 -15.59
N CYS A 722 16.67 -57.42 -15.26
CA CYS A 722 16.16 -57.67 -13.92
C CYS A 722 16.32 -59.14 -13.50
N THR A 723 16.83 -59.34 -12.30
CA THR A 723 16.96 -60.67 -11.69
C THR A 723 15.61 -61.19 -11.19
N CYS A 724 15.47 -62.51 -11.09
CA CYS A 724 14.31 -63.18 -10.50
C CYS A 724 14.73 -63.96 -9.26
N GLN A 725 13.86 -64.06 -8.26
CA GLN A 725 14.08 -64.90 -7.07
C GLN A 725 13.23 -66.16 -7.12
N TYR A 726 13.83 -67.32 -6.80
CA TYR A 726 13.13 -68.59 -6.61
C TYR A 726 13.79 -69.40 -5.49
N SER A 727 13.00 -69.86 -4.51
CA SER A 727 13.49 -70.61 -3.34
C SER A 727 14.66 -69.93 -2.61
N GLY A 728 14.57 -68.61 -2.42
CA GLY A 728 15.61 -67.81 -1.77
C GLY A 728 16.87 -67.55 -2.61
N LYS A 729 17.03 -68.15 -3.80
CA LYS A 729 18.16 -67.92 -4.70
C LYS A 729 17.82 -66.89 -5.80
N VAL A 730 18.82 -66.10 -6.19
CA VAL A 730 18.68 -65.02 -7.20
C VAL A 730 19.28 -65.46 -8.54
N PHE A 731 18.47 -65.40 -9.59
CA PHE A 731 18.78 -65.81 -10.95
C PHE A 731 18.86 -64.61 -11.89
N LYS A 732 19.81 -64.62 -12.83
CA LYS A 732 19.95 -63.59 -13.87
C LYS A 732 18.89 -63.75 -14.96
N ALA A 733 18.62 -62.67 -15.68
CA ALA A 733 17.79 -62.72 -16.88
C ALA A 733 18.29 -63.82 -17.85
N GLY A 734 17.37 -64.63 -18.36
CA GLY A 734 17.66 -65.76 -19.24
C GLY A 734 18.05 -67.07 -18.53
N GLN A 735 18.31 -67.06 -17.22
CA GLN A 735 18.53 -68.31 -16.48
C GLN A 735 17.23 -69.06 -16.26
N SER A 736 17.30 -70.38 -16.38
CA SER A 736 16.16 -71.27 -16.22
C SER A 736 16.31 -72.15 -14.97
N VAL A 737 15.19 -72.40 -14.30
CA VAL A 737 15.04 -73.42 -13.27
C VAL A 737 14.12 -74.51 -13.80
N LYS A 738 14.54 -75.76 -13.65
CA LYS A 738 13.74 -76.93 -14.00
C LYS A 738 13.15 -77.49 -12.71
N THR A 739 11.82 -77.56 -12.63
CA THR A 739 11.10 -78.35 -11.63
C THR A 739 10.67 -79.68 -12.25
N ASN A 740 10.06 -80.57 -11.47
CA ASN A 740 9.71 -81.93 -11.90
C ASN A 740 8.88 -81.98 -13.20
N CYS A 741 8.10 -80.92 -13.51
CA CYS A 741 7.15 -80.88 -14.62
C CYS A 741 7.11 -79.53 -15.36
N ARG A 742 8.03 -78.61 -15.03
CA ARG A 742 7.97 -77.24 -15.55
C ARG A 742 9.37 -76.67 -15.73
N THR A 743 9.61 -76.04 -16.87
CA THR A 743 10.84 -75.26 -17.09
C THR A 743 10.50 -73.78 -17.05
N CYS A 744 11.01 -73.07 -16.04
CA CYS A 744 10.77 -71.65 -15.84
C CYS A 744 12.02 -70.84 -16.17
N THR A 745 11.93 -69.84 -17.03
CA THR A 745 13.02 -68.94 -17.40
C THR A 745 12.73 -67.53 -16.89
N CYS A 746 13.72 -66.91 -16.25
CA CYS A 746 13.61 -65.54 -15.76
C CYS A 746 13.62 -64.55 -16.94
N ARG A 747 12.54 -63.77 -17.11
CA ARG A 747 12.40 -62.73 -18.15
C ARG A 747 11.67 -61.52 -17.56
N HIS A 748 12.25 -60.33 -17.70
CA HIS A 748 11.67 -59.05 -17.23
C HIS A 748 11.19 -59.10 -15.77
N ALA A 749 12.04 -59.59 -14.85
CA ALA A 749 11.73 -59.79 -13.43
C ALA A 749 10.62 -60.82 -13.11
N GLN A 750 10.13 -61.57 -14.10
CA GLN A 750 9.09 -62.58 -13.93
C GLN A 750 9.55 -63.96 -14.41
N TRP A 751 8.95 -65.01 -13.86
CA TRP A 751 9.17 -66.37 -14.30
C TRP A 751 8.23 -66.70 -15.47
N SER A 752 8.80 -66.92 -16.65
CA SER A 752 8.09 -67.43 -17.82
C SER A 752 8.27 -68.94 -17.90
N CYS A 753 7.20 -69.69 -17.70
CA CYS A 753 7.26 -71.13 -17.49
C CYS A 753 6.51 -71.92 -18.56
N VAL A 754 7.09 -73.05 -18.98
CA VAL A 754 6.50 -74.01 -19.93
C VAL A 754 6.24 -75.33 -19.19
N ASP A 755 5.02 -75.84 -19.31
CA ASP A 755 4.56 -77.09 -18.67
C ASP A 755 4.88 -78.30 -19.57
N GLU A 756 5.37 -79.38 -18.96
CA GLU A 756 5.58 -80.69 -19.60
C GLU A 756 4.54 -81.70 -19.06
N PRO A 757 4.02 -82.65 -19.88
CA PRO A 757 3.02 -83.62 -19.44
C PRO A 757 3.58 -84.55 -18.34
N CYS A 758 2.89 -84.64 -17.20
CA CYS A 758 3.32 -85.40 -16.04
C CYS A 758 2.37 -86.54 -15.65
N PRO A 759 2.91 -87.67 -15.15
CA PRO A 759 2.09 -88.76 -14.62
C PRO A 759 1.34 -88.31 -13.36
N GLY A 760 0.05 -88.65 -13.27
CA GLY A 760 -0.75 -88.43 -12.06
C GLY A 760 -0.59 -89.60 -11.08
N THR A 761 -0.52 -89.29 -9.78
CA THR A 761 -0.43 -90.29 -8.72
C THR A 761 -1.63 -90.17 -7.77
N CYS A 762 -2.28 -91.30 -7.49
CA CYS A 762 -3.24 -91.45 -6.41
C CYS A 762 -2.57 -92.25 -5.28
N LEU A 763 -2.66 -91.79 -4.03
CA LEU A 763 -2.04 -92.46 -2.88
C LEU A 763 -3.08 -92.84 -1.84
N VAL A 764 -2.90 -94.04 -1.27
CA VAL A 764 -3.68 -94.53 -0.12
C VAL A 764 -2.69 -95.03 0.92
N TYR A 765 -2.79 -94.56 2.16
CA TYR A 765 -1.93 -95.05 3.24
C TYR A 765 -2.58 -94.94 4.62
N GLY A 766 -2.03 -95.69 5.57
CA GLY A 766 -2.46 -95.65 6.97
C GLY A 766 -3.91 -96.11 7.17
N ASN A 767 -4.62 -95.42 8.06
CA ASN A 767 -5.99 -95.69 8.47
C ASN A 767 -7.03 -94.92 7.62
N GLY A 768 -7.00 -95.11 6.30
CA GLY A 768 -8.00 -94.53 5.39
C GLY A 768 -7.69 -93.11 4.91
N HIS A 769 -6.41 -92.74 4.78
CA HIS A 769 -5.99 -91.48 4.13
C HIS A 769 -5.84 -91.66 2.63
N TYR A 770 -6.47 -90.77 1.87
CA TYR A 770 -6.46 -90.77 0.40
C TYR A 770 -5.94 -89.45 -0.13
N GLN A 771 -5.10 -89.53 -1.16
CA GLN A 771 -4.74 -88.42 -2.04
C GLN A 771 -5.20 -88.75 -3.45
N THR A 772 -6.09 -87.93 -4.01
CA THR A 772 -6.56 -88.06 -5.39
C THR A 772 -5.48 -87.63 -6.40
N PHE A 773 -5.69 -87.94 -7.69
CA PHE A 773 -4.80 -87.52 -8.78
C PHE A 773 -4.65 -85.98 -8.90
N ASP A 774 -5.65 -85.20 -8.49
CA ASP A 774 -5.60 -83.73 -8.40
C ASP A 774 -5.04 -83.22 -7.05
N SER A 775 -4.36 -84.08 -6.29
CA SER A 775 -3.70 -83.79 -5.01
C SER A 775 -4.63 -83.34 -3.88
N LYS A 776 -5.92 -83.73 -3.92
CA LYS A 776 -6.84 -83.50 -2.79
C LYS A 776 -6.72 -84.59 -1.76
N TRP A 777 -6.63 -84.16 -0.52
CA TRP A 777 -6.50 -85.01 0.64
C TRP A 777 -7.85 -85.19 1.31
N TYR A 778 -8.25 -86.44 1.55
CA TYR A 778 -9.43 -86.75 2.35
C TYR A 778 -9.22 -88.03 3.16
N ARG A 779 -10.09 -88.21 4.16
CA ARG A 779 -10.14 -89.43 4.97
C ARG A 779 -11.50 -90.07 4.83
N TYR A 780 -11.53 -91.39 4.73
CA TYR A 780 -12.76 -92.15 4.61
C TYR A 780 -12.65 -93.50 5.33
N ASP A 781 -13.45 -93.66 6.38
CA ASP A 781 -13.40 -94.79 7.32
C ASP A 781 -14.51 -95.80 7.01
N GLY A 782 -14.42 -96.43 5.85
CA GLY A 782 -15.40 -97.40 5.36
C GLY A 782 -14.97 -98.85 5.58
N ASN A 783 -15.88 -99.71 6.05
CA ASN A 783 -15.65 -101.17 6.19
C ASN A 783 -16.35 -101.93 5.04
N CYS A 784 -15.81 -101.78 3.84
CA CYS A 784 -16.28 -102.43 2.61
C CYS A 784 -15.12 -102.53 1.61
N GLN A 785 -15.40 -103.14 0.46
CA GLN A 785 -14.54 -103.01 -0.72
C GLN A 785 -14.92 -101.74 -1.49
N TYR A 786 -13.94 -100.89 -1.79
CA TYR A 786 -14.12 -99.63 -2.48
C TYR A 786 -13.30 -99.59 -3.77
N THR A 787 -13.84 -99.00 -4.83
CA THR A 787 -13.08 -98.73 -6.05
C THR A 787 -12.23 -97.48 -5.85
N LEU A 788 -10.90 -97.62 -6.01
CA LEU A 788 -9.94 -96.51 -5.98
C LEU A 788 -9.85 -95.81 -7.32
N VAL A 789 -9.83 -96.60 -8.39
CA VAL A 789 -9.85 -96.10 -9.76
C VAL A 789 -10.50 -97.15 -10.65
N GLU A 790 -11.36 -96.71 -11.54
CA GLU A 790 -11.85 -97.48 -12.67
C GLU A 790 -12.04 -96.53 -13.84
N ASP A 791 -11.96 -97.06 -15.05
CA ASP A 791 -12.24 -96.33 -16.28
C ASP A 791 -13.64 -96.62 -16.85
N GLY A 792 -14.36 -97.60 -16.27
CA GLY A 792 -15.75 -97.93 -16.59
C GLY A 792 -16.78 -97.00 -15.94
N CYS A 793 -16.65 -95.69 -16.13
CA CYS A 793 -17.54 -94.72 -15.49
C CYS A 793 -18.86 -94.56 -16.28
N GLY A 794 -19.90 -95.32 -15.94
CA GLY A 794 -21.24 -95.17 -16.52
C GLY A 794 -21.85 -96.49 -17.01
N ARG A 795 -22.29 -96.53 -18.28
CA ARG A 795 -22.86 -97.74 -18.94
C ARG A 795 -21.86 -98.51 -19.81
N GLU A 796 -20.61 -98.06 -19.87
CA GLU A 796 -19.54 -98.67 -20.67
C GLU A 796 -18.73 -99.67 -19.84
N ALA A 797 -18.28 -100.76 -20.47
CA ALA A 797 -17.37 -101.70 -19.82
C ALA A 797 -15.96 -101.11 -19.77
N GLY A 798 -15.42 -100.91 -18.56
CA GLY A 798 -14.06 -100.41 -18.36
C GLY A 798 -12.96 -101.42 -18.72
N SER A 799 -11.76 -100.93 -19.00
CA SER A 799 -10.57 -101.74 -19.27
C SER A 799 -9.80 -102.13 -18.00
N PHE A 800 -9.96 -101.40 -16.89
CA PHE A 800 -9.37 -101.78 -15.60
C PHE A 800 -10.13 -101.23 -14.39
N SER A 801 -10.02 -101.93 -13.26
CA SER A 801 -10.40 -101.36 -11.96
C SER A 801 -9.42 -101.78 -10.88
N VAL A 802 -9.11 -100.85 -9.98
CA VAL A 802 -8.35 -101.11 -8.76
C VAL A 802 -9.28 -100.89 -7.59
N LYS A 803 -9.50 -101.95 -6.82
CA LYS A 803 -10.35 -101.96 -5.64
C LYS A 803 -9.51 -102.24 -4.40
N VAL A 804 -9.84 -101.56 -3.31
CA VAL A 804 -9.24 -101.78 -2.01
C VAL A 804 -10.27 -102.31 -1.05
N GLU A 805 -9.91 -103.36 -0.32
CA GLU A 805 -10.72 -103.88 0.77
C GLU A 805 -10.17 -103.34 2.09
N SER A 806 -11.01 -102.57 2.78
CA SER A 806 -10.69 -101.97 4.07
C SER A 806 -11.44 -102.71 5.18
N VAL A 807 -10.70 -103.23 6.16
CA VAL A 807 -11.24 -103.99 7.30
C VAL A 807 -10.78 -103.41 8.64
N PRO A 808 -11.52 -103.60 9.74
CA PRO A 808 -11.11 -103.11 11.05
C PRO A 808 -9.80 -103.76 11.51
N CYS A 809 -8.83 -102.95 11.93
CA CYS A 809 -7.47 -103.40 12.26
C CYS A 809 -7.08 -103.25 13.74
N CYS A 810 -7.92 -102.65 14.59
CA CYS A 810 -7.73 -102.47 16.04
C CYS A 810 -9.08 -102.44 16.80
N ASP A 811 -9.06 -102.61 18.14
CA ASP A 811 -10.24 -102.62 19.04
C ASP A 811 -10.99 -101.27 19.14
N GLU A 812 -10.49 -100.23 18.48
CA GLU A 812 -11.21 -98.98 18.24
C GLU A 812 -11.39 -98.80 16.72
N ALA A 813 -12.63 -98.50 16.30
CA ALA A 813 -13.23 -98.37 14.96
C ALA A 813 -12.41 -97.76 13.78
N LEU A 814 -11.16 -98.17 13.58
CA LEU A 814 -10.27 -97.77 12.49
C LEU A 814 -10.14 -98.88 11.46
N THR A 815 -10.24 -98.52 10.18
CA THR A 815 -10.12 -99.45 9.06
C THR A 815 -8.76 -99.33 8.40
N CYS A 816 -8.13 -100.47 8.11
CA CYS A 816 -6.88 -100.55 7.35
C CYS A 816 -7.14 -101.34 6.06
N SER A 817 -6.50 -100.91 4.98
CA SER A 817 -6.53 -101.64 3.71
C SER A 817 -5.71 -102.93 3.83
N ARG A 818 -6.36 -104.09 3.67
CA ARG A 818 -5.69 -105.40 3.76
C ARG A 818 -5.50 -106.07 2.40
N THR A 819 -6.46 -105.88 1.51
CA THR A 819 -6.46 -106.53 0.20
C THR A 819 -6.55 -105.48 -0.89
N ILE A 820 -5.72 -105.61 -1.92
CA ILE A 820 -5.86 -104.82 -3.15
C ILE A 820 -6.18 -105.77 -4.30
N VAL A 821 -7.25 -105.48 -5.02
CA VAL A 821 -7.74 -106.27 -6.14
C VAL A 821 -7.64 -105.43 -7.41
N LEU A 822 -6.88 -105.90 -8.40
CA LEU A 822 -6.80 -105.30 -9.72
C LEU A 822 -7.51 -106.21 -10.70
N ASP A 823 -8.55 -105.69 -11.33
CA ASP A 823 -9.22 -106.35 -12.45
C ASP A 823 -8.70 -105.70 -13.74
N LEU A 824 -8.10 -106.52 -14.61
CA LEU A 824 -7.55 -106.09 -15.90
C LEU A 824 -8.33 -106.75 -17.05
N LEU A 825 -8.94 -105.91 -17.89
CA LEU A 825 -9.67 -106.26 -19.13
C LEU A 825 -10.78 -107.31 -18.94
N GLY A 826 -11.27 -107.50 -17.70
CA GLY A 826 -12.22 -108.56 -17.35
C GLY A 826 -11.70 -110.00 -17.45
N ASN A 827 -10.41 -110.18 -17.77
CA ASN A 827 -9.81 -111.49 -18.06
C ASN A 827 -8.92 -111.99 -16.91
N VAL A 828 -8.26 -111.05 -16.21
CA VAL A 828 -7.32 -111.35 -15.13
C VAL A 828 -7.65 -110.52 -13.91
N THR A 829 -7.84 -111.19 -12.77
CA THR A 829 -7.90 -110.56 -11.46
C THR A 829 -6.61 -110.86 -10.70
N LEU A 830 -5.92 -109.81 -10.27
CA LEU A 830 -4.77 -109.89 -9.37
C LEU A 830 -5.22 -109.50 -7.97
N THR A 831 -4.92 -110.33 -6.99
CA THR A 831 -5.22 -110.06 -5.58
C THR A 831 -3.91 -110.02 -4.82
N LEU A 832 -3.59 -108.84 -4.29
CA LEU A 832 -2.49 -108.60 -3.37
C LEU A 832 -3.02 -108.71 -1.95
N ASN A 833 -2.53 -109.71 -1.22
CA ASN A 833 -2.82 -109.90 0.20
C ASN A 833 -1.56 -110.46 0.88
N GLU A 834 -1.25 -110.00 2.09
CA GLU A 834 -0.09 -110.44 2.88
C GLU A 834 1.24 -110.47 2.08
N MET A 835 1.50 -109.41 1.31
CA MET A 835 2.66 -109.29 0.40
C MET A 835 2.80 -110.42 -0.64
N LYS A 836 1.70 -111.11 -0.97
CA LYS A 836 1.65 -112.12 -2.00
C LYS A 836 0.66 -111.71 -3.09
N VAL A 837 1.12 -111.72 -4.34
CA VAL A 837 0.26 -111.51 -5.51
C VAL A 837 -0.27 -112.87 -5.95
N THR A 838 -1.58 -113.03 -5.93
CA THR A 838 -2.28 -114.19 -6.47
C THR A 838 -3.02 -113.80 -7.74
N ARG A 839 -2.99 -114.68 -8.76
CA ARG A 839 -3.63 -114.45 -10.06
C ARG A 839 -4.81 -115.39 -10.21
N ARG A 840 -5.96 -114.85 -10.63
CA ARG A 840 -7.14 -115.62 -11.01
C ARG A 840 -7.54 -115.29 -12.45
N LEU A 841 -7.81 -116.33 -13.23
CA LEU A 841 -8.35 -116.23 -14.60
C LEU A 841 -9.87 -116.46 -14.54
N GLN A 842 -10.66 -115.55 -15.13
CA GLN A 842 -12.11 -115.70 -15.24
C GLN A 842 -12.47 -116.34 -16.60
N GLY A 843 -12.53 -117.68 -16.66
CA GLY A 843 -12.98 -118.42 -17.84
C GLY A 843 -12.42 -119.85 -17.93
N GLY A 844 -13.30 -120.85 -18.08
CA GLY A 844 -12.92 -122.26 -18.26
C GLY A 844 -12.18 -122.51 -19.57
N TRP A 845 -11.25 -123.48 -19.55
CA TRP A 845 -10.40 -123.98 -20.64
C TRP A 845 -10.60 -123.37 -22.03
N ALA A 846 -9.77 -122.39 -22.41
CA ALA A 846 -9.08 -122.28 -23.71
C ALA A 846 -8.38 -120.92 -23.88
N SER A 847 -7.04 -120.92 -23.82
CA SER A 847 -6.09 -120.18 -24.68
C SER A 847 -4.76 -119.99 -23.94
N LEU A 848 -3.85 -120.94 -24.17
CA LEU A 848 -2.43 -120.63 -24.13
C LEU A 848 -2.16 -119.65 -25.29
N GLU A 849 -1.37 -118.59 -25.03
CA GLU A 849 -0.99 -117.47 -25.94
C GLU A 849 -1.83 -116.17 -25.89
N ALA A 850 -1.90 -115.54 -24.71
CA ALA A 850 -2.10 -114.09 -24.61
C ALA A 850 -0.86 -113.46 -23.96
N GLU A 851 -0.37 -112.35 -24.53
CA GLU A 851 0.76 -111.56 -24.00
C GLU A 851 0.61 -111.29 -22.48
N PRO A 852 1.71 -111.18 -21.71
CA PRO A 852 1.61 -110.79 -20.32
C PRO A 852 0.95 -109.41 -20.25
N LEU A 853 -0.26 -109.33 -19.71
CA LEU A 853 -1.00 -108.07 -19.55
C LEU A 853 -0.39 -107.16 -18.46
N TYR A 854 0.50 -107.73 -17.63
CA TYR A 854 1.13 -107.04 -16.52
C TYR A 854 2.51 -107.63 -16.21
N SER A 855 3.36 -106.84 -15.53
CA SER A 855 4.57 -107.30 -14.88
C SER A 855 4.49 -107.06 -13.37
N THR A 856 5.17 -107.90 -12.59
CA THR A 856 5.31 -107.73 -11.13
C THR A 856 6.77 -107.74 -10.74
N HIS A 857 7.21 -106.71 -10.03
CA HIS A 857 8.57 -106.56 -9.55
C HIS A 857 8.56 -106.21 -8.06
N THR A 858 9.42 -106.83 -7.27
CA THR A 858 9.64 -106.41 -5.88
C THR A 858 10.81 -105.42 -5.86
N VAL A 859 10.58 -104.21 -5.35
CA VAL A 859 11.59 -103.16 -5.24
C VAL A 859 11.65 -102.70 -3.79
N GLY A 860 12.70 -103.11 -3.07
CA GLY A 860 12.80 -102.86 -1.63
C GLY A 860 11.70 -103.60 -0.86
N LEU A 861 10.91 -102.86 -0.07
CA LEU A 861 9.76 -103.38 0.68
C LEU A 861 8.45 -103.39 -0.14
N TYR A 862 8.48 -102.87 -1.37
CA TYR A 862 7.28 -102.64 -2.18
C TYR A 862 7.12 -103.68 -3.28
N ILE A 863 5.86 -103.99 -3.61
CA ILE A 863 5.50 -104.82 -4.77
C ILE A 863 4.92 -103.91 -5.85
N MET A 864 5.64 -103.78 -6.95
CA MET A 864 5.28 -102.96 -8.09
C MET A 864 4.57 -103.83 -9.13
N ILE A 865 3.30 -103.51 -9.39
CA ILE A 865 2.53 -104.09 -10.50
C ILE A 865 2.53 -103.05 -11.63
N SER A 866 2.73 -103.45 -12.88
CA SER A 866 2.72 -102.51 -14.01
C SER A 866 1.97 -103.11 -15.19
N HIS A 867 1.02 -102.37 -15.74
CA HIS A 867 0.30 -102.77 -16.95
C HIS A 867 1.16 -102.49 -18.19
N LEU A 868 1.23 -103.44 -19.12
CA LEU A 868 2.20 -103.39 -20.23
C LEU A 868 1.73 -102.59 -21.45
N LEU A 869 0.44 -102.21 -21.54
CA LEU A 869 -0.16 -101.58 -22.72
C LEU A 869 -0.62 -100.12 -22.57
N ASN A 870 -0.64 -99.55 -21.36
CA ASN A 870 -0.88 -98.11 -21.11
C ASN A 870 -0.63 -97.80 -19.63
N CYS A 871 0.06 -96.69 -19.37
CA CYS A 871 0.28 -95.97 -18.10
C CYS A 871 0.42 -96.77 -16.79
N MET A 872 1.58 -96.61 -16.13
CA MET A 872 1.95 -97.30 -14.90
C MET A 872 0.99 -97.01 -13.73
N CYS A 873 0.17 -98.00 -13.34
CA CYS A 873 -0.45 -98.03 -12.01
C CYS A 873 0.56 -98.56 -10.99
N TYR A 874 1.27 -97.67 -10.29
CA TYR A 874 2.07 -98.07 -9.14
C TYR A 874 1.16 -98.31 -7.94
N ILE A 875 1.09 -99.54 -7.47
CA ILE A 875 0.52 -99.84 -6.15
C ILE A 875 1.70 -99.97 -5.20
N ILE A 876 1.77 -99.06 -4.24
CA ILE A 876 2.83 -99.01 -3.23
C ILE A 876 2.13 -99.38 -1.91
N MET A 877 2.49 -100.53 -1.33
CA MET A 877 2.18 -100.87 0.07
C MET A 877 3.46 -100.85 0.90
#